data_AF-A0A2H9Q4U5-F1
#
_entry.id   AF-A0A2H9Q4U5-F1
#
_cell.length_a   1.000
_cell.length_b   1.000
_cell.length_c   1.000
_cell.angle_alpha   90.00
_cell.angle_beta   90.00
_cell.angle_gamma   90.00
#
_symmetry.space_group_name_H-M   'P 1'
#
loop_
_entity.id
_entity.type
_entity.pdbx_description
1 polymer ?
#
loop_
_entity_poly.entity_id
_entity_poly.type
_entity_poly.pdbx_seq_one_letter_code
_entity_poly.pdbx_strand_id
1 'polypeptide(L)'
;MEQGAKQGFYAGLEDKFYAFMESLEAKGIPAVKFFVEPLENKGVPSFPVAMLLLALLLAGGIFAAWALTAPQATALEVRVYANNAPLAGVQVTAYDGDMAVSNATTGDDGIARLEGLQTGREYTIRAFREGYGLKTASYGGGQDTVRFDLSIAVAIEIPEPTPEPEWSFKDAHDEDATGKIVVSVSEAATGKAVATTATVKLYDYASGVEKGTAYADAANGGITSFEDVAVDSRVFITASAEGYIPFDGSNSPITVQGGVNNLNAPLAIVVTRQAAGSPNASINSASSVISLSGDSGAAIAGKVEIYRIENNRSILLTEKTANAAGAASFDLNNSLEYYAVAYKAGYFKGFTRTFYAGENLNVTLVKATADNTADLTVIVHSEEGAAVGGAAVQPFAFTGDGFAYSLAASLRTGNSGQAVFRDLPLGANAVANASKGGSYGTAAVTLSTANTTVQVTLYYPAATLVASAKNLLTNASIPATFSAFLNGTQTATCEVVAGASCNLTVPSRKLVTIHAASSGFETLETVENLQPQASRYAEYYLMPSSAVNGTAIYLVKVASTAPLQYGETVTSLKLGKTYTIYYNFYGNAGDLRGAYARLGGPVGANGDAKISGRTPPGALEKAGATLACSPVDYNPTQDYAWL
;
A
#
# COMPACT_ATOMS: atom_id res chain seq x y z
N MET A 1 -1.18 -1.23 -46.68
CA MET A 1 -2.62 -1.02 -47.00
C MET A 1 -3.30 -0.02 -46.05
N GLU A 2 -2.60 0.59 -45.10
CA GLU A 2 -3.23 1.48 -44.10
C GLU A 2 -3.37 2.96 -44.54
N GLN A 3 -2.61 3.41 -45.55
CA GLN A 3 -2.71 4.79 -46.05
C GLN A 3 -3.89 5.03 -47.01
N GLY A 4 -4.33 4.02 -47.77
CA GLY A 4 -5.47 4.15 -48.68
C GLY A 4 -6.83 4.21 -47.96
N ALA A 5 -6.95 3.55 -46.81
CA ALA A 5 -8.19 3.57 -46.01
C ALA A 5 -8.46 4.92 -45.35
N LYS A 6 -7.42 5.67 -44.96
CA LYS A 6 -7.53 6.99 -44.32
C LYS A 6 -7.96 8.08 -45.31
N GLN A 7 -7.51 8.00 -46.57
CA GLN A 7 -7.96 8.91 -47.64
C GLN A 7 -9.45 8.72 -47.99
N GLY A 8 -9.93 7.46 -48.06
CA GLY A 8 -11.33 7.18 -48.37
C GLY A 8 -12.31 7.65 -47.29
N PHE A 9 -11.93 7.57 -46.01
CA PHE A 9 -12.76 8.04 -44.90
C PHE A 9 -12.85 9.57 -44.85
N TYR A 10 -11.73 10.28 -45.06
CA TYR A 10 -11.70 11.74 -45.09
C TYR A 10 -12.52 12.30 -46.26
N ALA A 11 -12.31 11.76 -47.47
CA ALA A 11 -13.06 12.17 -48.66
C ALA A 11 -14.58 11.93 -48.48
N GLY A 12 -14.97 10.81 -47.88
CA GLY A 12 -16.39 10.51 -47.64
C GLY A 12 -17.07 11.42 -46.60
N LEU A 13 -16.33 12.03 -45.67
CA LEU A 13 -16.86 13.03 -44.75
C LEU A 13 -16.91 14.43 -45.40
N GLU A 14 -15.91 14.75 -46.20
CA GLU A 14 -15.83 15.98 -46.97
C GLU A 14 -16.98 16.09 -47.99
N ASP A 15 -17.26 15.01 -48.74
CA ASP A 15 -18.39 14.95 -49.68
C ASP A 15 -19.74 15.20 -48.99
N LYS A 16 -19.92 14.61 -47.80
CA LYS A 16 -21.15 14.81 -47.00
C LYS A 16 -21.26 16.22 -46.45
N PHE A 17 -20.14 16.85 -46.11
CA PHE A 17 -20.11 18.23 -45.66
C PHE A 17 -20.54 19.18 -46.78
N TYR A 18 -19.98 19.07 -47.98
CA TYR A 18 -20.40 19.92 -49.09
C TYR A 18 -21.84 19.66 -49.52
N ALA A 19 -22.28 18.40 -49.57
CA ALA A 19 -23.68 18.06 -49.82
C ALA A 19 -24.63 18.66 -48.78
N PHE A 20 -24.21 18.74 -47.51
CA PHE A 20 -24.98 19.41 -46.47
C PHE A 20 -25.03 20.93 -46.68
N MET A 21 -23.91 21.58 -47.03
CA MET A 21 -23.86 23.01 -47.30
C MET A 21 -24.74 23.40 -48.51
N GLU A 22 -24.73 22.59 -49.56
CA GLU A 22 -25.63 22.72 -50.71
C GLU A 22 -27.10 22.53 -50.30
N SER A 23 -27.40 21.57 -49.41
CA SER A 23 -28.77 21.37 -48.90
C SER A 23 -29.28 22.58 -48.10
N LEU A 24 -28.40 23.27 -47.36
CA LEU A 24 -28.76 24.51 -46.66
C LEU A 24 -29.01 25.66 -47.64
N GLU A 25 -28.20 25.76 -48.69
CA GLU A 25 -28.38 26.76 -49.75
C GLU A 25 -29.67 26.55 -50.53
N ALA A 26 -30.01 25.29 -50.84
CA ALA A 26 -31.30 24.93 -51.42
C ALA A 26 -32.50 25.27 -50.52
N LYS A 27 -32.29 25.38 -49.20
CA LYS A 27 -33.30 25.82 -48.21
C LYS A 27 -33.27 27.32 -47.95
N GLY A 28 -32.52 28.10 -48.75
CA GLY A 28 -32.44 29.55 -48.66
C GLY A 28 -31.46 30.08 -47.61
N ILE A 29 -30.65 29.23 -47.00
CA ILE A 29 -29.58 29.62 -46.07
C ILE A 29 -28.27 29.69 -46.88
N PRO A 30 -27.68 30.87 -47.11
CA PRO A 30 -26.53 31.04 -48.01
C PRO A 30 -25.20 30.54 -47.40
N ALA A 31 -25.17 29.28 -46.98
CA ALA A 31 -24.08 28.68 -46.23
C ALA A 31 -22.78 28.56 -47.04
N VAL A 32 -22.89 28.19 -48.32
CA VAL A 32 -21.73 28.09 -49.24
C VAL A 32 -21.11 29.48 -49.43
N LYS A 33 -21.92 30.47 -49.80
CA LYS A 33 -21.48 31.85 -50.02
C LYS A 33 -20.86 32.53 -48.80
N PHE A 34 -21.38 32.27 -47.60
CA PHE A 34 -20.89 32.94 -46.39
C PHE A 34 -19.77 32.21 -45.66
N PHE A 35 -19.64 30.89 -45.83
CA PHE A 35 -18.69 30.10 -45.07
C PHE A 35 -17.65 29.40 -45.95
N VAL A 36 -18.06 28.79 -47.06
CA VAL A 36 -17.17 28.02 -47.94
C VAL A 36 -16.33 28.95 -48.82
N GLU A 37 -16.98 29.78 -49.65
CA GLU A 37 -16.30 30.64 -50.62
C GLU A 37 -15.28 31.61 -49.99
N PRO A 38 -15.54 32.29 -48.86
CA PRO A 38 -14.58 33.25 -48.30
C PRO A 38 -13.30 32.59 -47.75
N LEU A 39 -13.38 31.33 -47.34
CA LEU A 39 -12.24 30.55 -46.85
C LEU A 39 -11.45 29.97 -48.03
N GLU A 40 -12.13 29.39 -49.00
CA GLU A 40 -11.50 28.78 -50.17
C GLU A 40 -10.84 29.82 -51.08
N ASN A 41 -11.46 30.99 -51.26
CA ASN A 41 -10.86 32.11 -51.99
C ASN A 41 -9.57 32.64 -51.31
N LYS A 42 -9.34 32.30 -50.04
CA LYS A 42 -8.11 32.62 -49.30
C LYS A 42 -7.13 31.44 -49.24
N GLY A 43 -7.41 30.35 -49.96
CA GLY A 43 -6.59 29.15 -50.01
C GLY A 43 -6.69 28.26 -48.77
N VAL A 44 -7.69 28.48 -47.90
CA VAL A 44 -7.92 27.68 -46.70
C VAL A 44 -9.05 26.68 -46.98
N PRO A 45 -8.81 25.35 -46.90
CA PRO A 45 -9.87 24.36 -47.05
C PRO A 45 -10.96 24.55 -46.00
N SER A 46 -12.21 24.66 -46.44
CA SER A 46 -13.35 24.99 -45.59
C SER A 46 -13.75 23.85 -44.63
N PHE A 47 -13.58 22.60 -45.07
CA PHE A 47 -13.95 21.40 -44.30
C PHE A 47 -13.16 21.21 -42.98
N PRO A 48 -11.81 21.28 -42.93
CA PRO A 48 -11.06 21.24 -41.67
C PRO A 48 -11.46 22.32 -40.66
N VAL A 49 -11.78 23.53 -41.14
CA VAL A 49 -12.22 24.64 -40.29
C VAL A 49 -13.60 24.36 -39.71
N ALA A 50 -14.51 23.79 -40.50
CA ALA A 50 -15.83 23.35 -40.01
C ALA A 50 -15.71 22.28 -38.92
N MET A 51 -14.82 21.30 -39.10
CA MET A 51 -14.57 20.25 -38.11
C MET A 51 -13.98 20.79 -36.81
N LEU A 52 -13.09 21.79 -36.90
CA LEU A 52 -12.54 22.48 -35.73
C LEU A 52 -13.62 23.27 -34.97
N LEU A 53 -14.48 24.00 -35.68
CA LEU A 53 -15.61 24.70 -35.05
C LEU A 53 -16.62 23.75 -34.43
N LEU A 54 -16.89 22.61 -35.06
CA LEU A 54 -17.74 21.56 -34.50
C LEU A 54 -17.12 20.98 -33.22
N ALA A 55 -15.82 20.70 -33.22
CA ALA A 55 -15.11 20.24 -32.03
C ALA A 55 -15.16 21.27 -30.89
N LEU A 56 -15.02 22.56 -31.20
CA LEU A 56 -15.15 23.66 -30.23
C LEU A 56 -16.58 23.80 -29.70
N LEU A 57 -17.60 23.63 -30.54
CA LEU A 57 -19.01 23.66 -30.11
C LEU A 57 -19.36 22.45 -29.23
N LEU A 58 -18.83 21.26 -29.54
CA LEU A 58 -18.99 20.07 -28.72
C LEU A 58 -18.27 20.22 -27.37
N ALA A 59 -17.04 20.75 -27.37
CA ALA A 59 -16.31 21.07 -26.14
C ALA A 59 -17.05 22.12 -25.30
N GLY A 60 -17.59 23.17 -25.93
CA GLY A 60 -18.40 24.19 -25.26
C GLY A 60 -19.73 23.65 -24.72
N GLY A 61 -20.40 22.77 -25.45
CA GLY A 61 -21.63 22.10 -25.01
C GLY A 61 -21.40 21.17 -23.81
N ILE A 62 -20.30 20.41 -23.82
CA ILE A 62 -19.89 19.57 -22.69
C ILE A 62 -19.55 20.44 -21.47
N PHE A 63 -18.84 21.56 -21.66
CA PHE A 63 -18.52 22.49 -20.58
C PHE A 63 -19.76 23.15 -19.98
N ALA A 64 -20.72 23.57 -20.82
CA ALA A 64 -21.98 24.15 -20.37
C ALA A 64 -22.87 23.13 -19.62
N ALA A 65 -22.91 21.87 -20.08
CA ALA A 65 -23.62 20.80 -19.39
C ALA A 65 -22.99 20.47 -18.03
N TRP A 66 -21.67 20.53 -17.91
CA TRP A 66 -20.94 20.30 -16.66
C TRP A 66 -21.12 21.45 -15.65
N ALA A 67 -21.20 22.70 -16.13
CA ALA A 67 -21.45 23.88 -15.31
C ALA A 67 -22.86 23.88 -14.68
N LEU A 68 -23.85 23.26 -15.33
CA LEU A 68 -25.22 23.12 -14.81
C LEU A 68 -25.37 22.04 -13.73
N THR A 69 -24.39 21.13 -13.59
CA THR A 69 -24.37 20.10 -12.53
C THR A 69 -23.34 20.37 -11.44
N ALA A 70 -22.72 21.56 -11.43
CA ALA A 70 -21.75 21.93 -10.41
C ALA A 70 -22.46 22.06 -9.04
N PRO A 71 -22.01 21.35 -8.00
CA PRO A 71 -22.63 21.41 -6.67
C PRO A 71 -22.53 22.84 -6.11
N GLN A 72 -23.65 23.33 -5.57
CA GLN A 72 -23.70 24.64 -4.92
C GLN A 72 -22.89 24.59 -3.62
N ALA A 73 -22.01 25.57 -3.41
CA ALA A 73 -21.32 25.77 -2.15
C ALA A 73 -22.33 26.24 -1.08
N THR A 74 -22.29 25.62 0.08
CA THR A 74 -23.09 25.98 1.27
C THR A 74 -22.18 26.34 2.44
N ALA A 75 -22.75 27.09 3.39
CA ALA A 75 -22.11 27.47 4.64
C ALA A 75 -22.65 26.60 5.78
N LEU A 76 -21.77 26.03 6.60
CA LEU A 76 -22.14 25.30 7.81
C LEU A 76 -21.87 26.15 9.05
N GLU A 77 -22.85 26.31 9.91
CA GLU A 77 -22.69 26.98 11.19
C GLU A 77 -22.34 25.95 12.30
N VAL A 78 -21.24 26.17 13.01
CA VAL A 78 -20.80 25.32 14.12
C VAL A 78 -20.88 26.10 15.41
N ARG A 79 -21.68 25.62 16.36
CA ARG A 79 -21.88 26.23 17.67
C ARG A 79 -21.14 25.44 18.74
N VAL A 80 -20.26 26.11 19.50
CA VAL A 80 -19.44 25.47 20.52
C VAL A 80 -19.75 26.06 21.89
N TYR A 81 -20.00 25.19 22.86
CA TYR A 81 -20.30 25.53 24.23
C TYR A 81 -19.33 24.84 25.20
N ALA A 82 -19.13 25.44 26.37
CA ALA A 82 -18.59 24.77 27.55
C ALA A 82 -19.45 25.12 28.76
N ASN A 83 -19.83 24.12 29.55
CA ASN A 83 -20.71 24.30 30.71
C ASN A 83 -22.01 25.09 30.39
N ASN A 84 -22.63 24.82 29.24
CA ASN A 84 -23.82 25.51 28.71
C ASN A 84 -23.64 27.02 28.39
N ALA A 85 -22.41 27.54 28.37
CA ALA A 85 -22.10 28.89 27.90
C ALA A 85 -21.36 28.85 26.56
N PRO A 86 -21.59 29.81 25.63
CA PRO A 86 -20.89 29.86 24.35
C PRO A 86 -19.38 30.00 24.55
N LEU A 87 -18.59 29.28 23.75
CA LEU A 87 -17.14 29.20 23.89
C LEU A 87 -16.42 29.85 22.70
N ALA A 88 -15.85 31.03 22.92
CA ALA A 88 -15.04 31.74 21.94
C ALA A 88 -13.63 31.14 21.76
N GLY A 89 -12.98 31.43 20.63
CA GLY A 89 -11.58 31.08 20.38
C GLY A 89 -11.34 29.59 20.12
N VAL A 90 -12.36 28.84 19.73
CA VAL A 90 -12.26 27.42 19.36
C VAL A 90 -11.96 27.33 17.87
N GLN A 91 -10.88 26.62 17.52
CA GLN A 91 -10.54 26.31 16.14
C GLN A 91 -11.47 25.21 15.62
N VAL A 92 -12.23 25.52 14.58
CA VAL A 92 -13.15 24.60 13.92
C VAL A 92 -12.69 24.35 12.49
N THR A 93 -12.49 23.09 12.12
CA THR A 93 -11.99 22.71 10.78
C THR A 93 -12.84 21.59 10.18
N ALA A 94 -13.26 21.75 8.93
CA ALA A 94 -13.87 20.69 8.12
C ALA A 94 -12.80 19.94 7.31
N TYR A 95 -12.90 18.61 7.32
CA TYR A 95 -12.04 17.72 6.56
C TYR A 95 -12.85 16.90 5.55
N ASP A 96 -12.36 16.80 4.31
CA ASP A 96 -12.78 15.82 3.30
C ASP A 96 -11.69 14.74 3.25
N GLY A 97 -11.97 13.57 3.84
CA GLY A 97 -10.93 12.59 4.20
C GLY A 97 -9.89 13.18 5.16
N ASP A 98 -8.63 13.23 4.72
CA ASP A 98 -7.51 13.78 5.51
C ASP A 98 -7.19 15.26 5.18
N MET A 99 -7.84 15.83 4.15
CA MET A 99 -7.55 17.18 3.69
C MET A 99 -8.46 18.20 4.36
N ALA A 100 -7.88 19.23 4.98
CA ALA A 100 -8.65 20.36 5.51
C ALA A 100 -9.18 21.23 4.36
N VAL A 101 -10.50 21.40 4.29
CA VAL A 101 -11.18 22.10 3.18
C VAL A 101 -11.80 23.44 3.60
N SER A 102 -12.05 23.64 4.90
CA SER A 102 -12.56 24.90 5.45
C SER A 102 -12.19 25.03 6.92
N ASN A 103 -11.88 26.24 7.38
CA ASN A 103 -11.58 26.52 8.78
C ASN A 103 -12.20 27.83 9.23
N ALA A 104 -12.52 27.91 10.52
CA ALA A 104 -13.01 29.12 11.17
C ALA A 104 -12.71 29.05 12.67
N THR A 105 -12.74 30.20 13.34
CA THR A 105 -12.61 30.29 14.80
C THR A 105 -13.90 30.82 15.38
N THR A 106 -14.35 30.28 16.51
CA THR A 106 -15.59 30.74 17.16
C THR A 106 -15.46 32.15 17.72
N GLY A 107 -16.48 33.00 17.49
CA GLY A 107 -16.59 34.34 18.10
C GLY A 107 -17.09 34.31 19.55
N ASP A 108 -17.35 35.48 20.13
CA ASP A 108 -17.86 35.64 21.51
C ASP A 108 -19.24 35.01 21.73
N ASP A 109 -19.98 34.75 20.65
CA ASP A 109 -21.24 34.02 20.61
C ASP A 109 -21.07 32.48 20.54
N GLY A 110 -19.84 31.99 20.47
CA GLY A 110 -19.50 30.57 20.36
C GLY A 110 -19.74 30.00 18.96
N ILE A 111 -19.90 30.85 17.94
CA ILE A 111 -20.26 30.42 16.58
C ILE A 111 -19.07 30.55 15.63
N ALA A 112 -18.83 29.51 14.82
CA ALA A 112 -17.88 29.48 13.71
C ALA A 112 -18.63 29.11 12.42
N ARG A 113 -18.37 29.82 11.31
CA ARG A 113 -19.01 29.56 10.01
C ARG A 113 -18.00 28.98 9.03
N LEU A 114 -18.24 27.77 8.56
CA LEU A 114 -17.40 27.07 7.59
C LEU A 114 -18.02 27.23 6.20
N GLU A 115 -17.32 27.98 5.35
CA GLU A 115 -17.76 28.30 3.98
C GLU A 115 -17.21 27.28 2.97
N GLY A 116 -17.85 27.21 1.79
CA GLY A 116 -17.33 26.46 0.64
C GLY A 116 -17.55 24.94 0.70
N LEU A 117 -18.43 24.45 1.59
CA LEU A 117 -18.75 23.03 1.67
C LEU A 117 -19.74 22.64 0.57
N GLN A 118 -19.58 21.46 -0.02
CA GLN A 118 -20.45 21.00 -1.10
C GLN A 118 -21.62 20.19 -0.54
N THR A 119 -22.84 20.52 -0.97
CA THR A 119 -24.05 19.77 -0.59
C THR A 119 -23.95 18.31 -1.06
N GLY A 120 -24.32 17.35 -0.19
CA GLY A 120 -24.31 15.92 -0.49
C GLY A 120 -22.95 15.22 -0.34
N ARG A 121 -21.91 15.91 0.15
CA ARG A 121 -20.64 15.29 0.58
C ARG A 121 -20.59 15.13 2.10
N GLU A 122 -19.88 14.10 2.55
CA GLU A 122 -19.59 13.89 3.97
C GLU A 122 -18.27 14.58 4.36
N TYR A 123 -18.32 15.33 5.45
CA TYR A 123 -17.17 16.02 6.03
C TYR A 123 -16.99 15.64 7.50
N THR A 124 -15.73 15.56 7.96
CA THR A 124 -15.43 15.46 9.39
C THR A 124 -15.16 16.85 9.95
N ILE A 125 -15.99 17.31 10.87
CA ILE A 125 -15.82 18.59 11.57
C ILE A 125 -15.07 18.36 12.88
N ARG A 126 -13.99 19.10 13.11
CA ARG A 126 -13.20 19.05 14.35
C ARG A 126 -13.26 20.39 15.06
N ALA A 127 -13.47 20.37 16.38
CA ALA A 127 -13.42 21.56 17.24
C ALA A 127 -12.35 21.37 18.33
N PHE A 128 -11.38 22.30 18.38
CA PHE A 128 -10.24 22.24 19.30
C PHE A 128 -9.94 23.59 19.93
N ARG A 129 -9.67 23.58 21.25
CA ARG A 129 -9.11 24.72 21.98
C ARG A 129 -8.17 24.19 23.07
N GLU A 130 -7.03 24.83 23.23
CA GLU A 130 -6.07 24.51 24.30
C GLU A 130 -6.76 24.59 25.68
N GLY A 131 -6.55 23.57 26.52
CA GLY A 131 -7.23 23.40 27.82
C GLY A 131 -8.59 22.68 27.77
N TYR A 132 -9.08 22.34 26.58
CA TYR A 132 -10.32 21.58 26.36
C TYR A 132 -10.05 20.31 25.51
N GLY A 133 -10.90 19.28 25.66
CA GLY A 133 -10.81 18.07 24.84
C GLY A 133 -11.17 18.30 23.36
N LEU A 134 -10.48 17.61 22.44
CA LEU A 134 -10.84 17.57 21.01
C LEU A 134 -12.21 16.89 20.82
N LYS A 135 -13.08 17.47 20.00
CA LYS A 135 -14.34 16.86 19.56
C LYS A 135 -14.41 16.76 18.04
N THR A 136 -15.02 15.68 17.56
CA THR A 136 -15.23 15.37 16.14
C THR A 136 -16.70 15.04 15.88
N ALA A 137 -17.22 15.40 14.70
CA ALA A 137 -18.54 15.01 14.22
C ALA A 137 -18.52 14.80 12.70
N SER A 138 -19.33 13.87 12.18
CA SER A 138 -19.55 13.72 10.74
C SER A 138 -20.71 14.61 10.27
N TYR A 139 -20.57 15.25 9.11
CA TYR A 139 -21.53 16.17 8.51
C TYR A 139 -21.85 15.76 7.07
N GLY A 140 -23.07 15.30 6.80
CA GLY A 140 -23.52 14.80 5.50
C GLY A 140 -24.35 15.78 4.65
N GLY A 141 -24.25 17.09 4.85
CA GLY A 141 -24.83 18.09 3.93
C GLY A 141 -26.34 18.33 4.01
N GLY A 142 -27.01 18.00 5.13
CA GLY A 142 -28.46 18.16 5.31
C GLY A 142 -28.91 18.91 6.57
N GLN A 143 -27.98 19.45 7.37
CA GLN A 143 -28.27 20.25 8.56
C GLN A 143 -27.51 21.58 8.51
N ASP A 144 -28.16 22.70 8.77
CA ASP A 144 -27.48 24.00 8.68
C ASP A 144 -26.58 24.29 9.90
N THR A 145 -26.66 23.44 10.94
CA THR A 145 -25.95 23.64 12.21
C THR A 145 -25.37 22.34 12.78
N VAL A 146 -24.16 22.42 13.35
CA VAL A 146 -23.54 21.38 14.19
C VAL A 146 -23.23 21.97 15.56
N ARG A 147 -23.52 21.24 16.65
CA ARG A 147 -23.25 21.68 18.02
C ARG A 147 -22.18 20.81 18.68
N PHE A 148 -21.21 21.45 19.33
CA PHE A 148 -20.24 20.81 20.23
C PHE A 148 -20.37 21.35 21.66
N ASP A 149 -20.28 20.44 22.63
CA ASP A 149 -20.10 20.77 24.05
C ASP A 149 -18.71 20.26 24.49
N LEU A 150 -17.80 21.19 24.75
CA LEU A 150 -16.41 20.96 25.14
C LEU A 150 -16.31 20.98 26.67
N SER A 151 -15.67 19.96 27.24
CA SER A 151 -15.32 19.92 28.67
C SER A 151 -13.86 20.30 28.88
N ILE A 152 -13.58 21.01 29.98
CA ILE A 152 -12.22 21.31 30.44
C ILE A 152 -11.49 19.98 30.65
N ALA A 153 -10.28 19.87 30.12
CA ALA A 153 -9.42 18.73 30.42
C ALA A 153 -9.03 18.81 31.91
N VAL A 154 -9.67 18.00 32.75
CA VAL A 154 -9.43 18.01 34.21
C VAL A 154 -7.98 17.60 34.47
N ALA A 155 -7.24 18.47 35.15
CA ALA A 155 -5.93 18.15 35.72
C ALA A 155 -6.11 17.04 36.76
N ILE A 156 -5.48 15.89 36.49
CA ILE A 156 -5.38 14.78 37.44
C ILE A 156 -4.46 15.26 38.57
N GLU A 157 -4.92 15.21 39.83
CA GLU A 157 -4.05 15.38 41.00
C GLU A 157 -2.96 14.30 40.99
N ILE A 158 -1.71 14.74 40.95
CA ILE A 158 -0.52 13.88 40.92
C ILE A 158 -0.21 13.47 42.37
N PRO A 159 -0.25 12.17 42.72
CA PRO A 159 0.30 11.72 44.00
C PRO A 159 1.82 11.92 44.01
N GLU A 160 2.42 12.15 45.18
CA GLU A 160 3.87 12.38 45.34
C GLU A 160 4.71 11.40 44.51
N PRO A 161 5.82 11.87 43.89
CA PRO A 161 6.58 11.10 42.94
C PRO A 161 7.20 9.89 43.64
N THR A 162 6.63 8.71 43.38
CA THR A 162 7.36 7.45 43.47
C THR A 162 8.67 7.62 42.69
N PRO A 163 9.84 7.31 43.27
CA PRO A 163 11.10 7.41 42.53
C PRO A 163 10.98 6.60 41.24
N GLU A 164 11.26 7.25 40.11
CA GLU A 164 11.28 6.61 38.81
C GLU A 164 12.17 5.36 38.88
N PRO A 165 11.72 4.19 38.38
CA PRO A 165 12.65 3.11 38.15
C PRO A 165 13.75 3.63 37.23
N GLU A 166 15.01 3.39 37.57
CA GLU A 166 16.12 3.73 36.69
C GLU A 166 15.88 3.06 35.33
N TRP A 167 15.60 3.87 34.32
CA TRP A 167 15.54 3.43 32.93
C TRP A 167 16.95 3.05 32.51
N SER A 168 17.27 1.76 32.65
CA SER A 168 18.39 1.18 31.92
C SER A 168 17.93 0.90 30.49
N PHE A 169 18.78 1.16 29.50
CA PHE A 169 18.57 0.83 28.08
C PHE A 169 18.38 -0.67 27.80
N LYS A 170 18.18 -1.49 28.84
CA LYS A 170 17.90 -2.92 28.72
C LYS A 170 16.46 -3.21 28.28
N ASP A 171 15.56 -2.21 28.36
CA ASP A 171 14.13 -2.36 28.04
C ASP A 171 13.69 -1.49 26.85
N ALA A 172 14.62 -1.07 25.98
CA ALA A 172 14.23 -0.78 24.60
C ALA A 172 13.79 -2.12 23.99
N HIS A 173 12.51 -2.47 24.12
CA HIS A 173 11.95 -3.56 23.36
C HIS A 173 12.12 -3.18 21.88
N ASP A 174 12.79 -4.04 21.12
CA ASP A 174 12.73 -4.01 19.67
C ASP A 174 11.26 -3.85 19.25
N GLU A 175 10.97 -3.12 18.17
CA GLU A 175 9.62 -3.16 17.57
C GLU A 175 9.18 -4.62 17.49
N ASP A 176 8.02 -4.94 18.08
CA ASP A 176 7.51 -6.32 18.07
C ASP A 176 7.57 -6.82 16.62
N ALA A 177 8.29 -7.92 16.39
CA ALA A 177 8.48 -8.47 15.04
C ALA A 177 7.15 -8.97 14.42
N THR A 178 6.08 -8.97 15.22
CA THR A 178 4.76 -9.50 14.91
C THR A 178 3.64 -8.63 15.49
N GLY A 179 2.48 -8.63 14.84
CA GLY A 179 1.25 -8.00 15.30
C GLY A 179 0.06 -8.96 15.27
N LYS A 180 -1.10 -8.47 15.72
CA LYS A 180 -2.36 -9.22 15.82
C LYS A 180 -3.37 -8.75 14.76
N ILE A 181 -4.23 -9.62 14.25
CA ILE A 181 -5.36 -9.21 13.39
C ILE A 181 -6.64 -9.74 14.02
N VAL A 182 -7.60 -8.85 14.31
CA VAL A 182 -8.91 -9.22 14.87
C VAL A 182 -9.98 -9.04 13.80
N VAL A 183 -10.80 -10.06 13.60
CA VAL A 183 -11.82 -10.13 12.56
C VAL A 183 -13.18 -10.37 13.20
N SER A 184 -14.20 -9.67 12.75
CA SER A 184 -15.60 -9.92 13.13
C SER A 184 -16.41 -10.28 11.90
N VAL A 185 -17.24 -11.32 11.97
CA VAL A 185 -18.06 -11.83 10.86
C VAL A 185 -19.54 -11.70 11.23
N SER A 186 -20.29 -10.90 10.47
CA SER A 186 -21.70 -10.60 10.73
C SER A 186 -22.57 -10.76 9.48
N GLU A 187 -23.87 -11.01 9.70
CA GLU A 187 -24.87 -11.13 8.65
C GLU A 187 -25.37 -9.74 8.20
N ALA A 188 -25.29 -9.45 6.90
CA ALA A 188 -25.65 -8.17 6.29
C ALA A 188 -27.04 -7.64 6.69
N ALA A 189 -28.04 -8.54 6.73
CA ALA A 189 -29.42 -8.17 7.00
C ALA A 189 -29.68 -7.78 8.47
N THR A 190 -28.88 -8.29 9.41
CA THR A 190 -29.17 -8.15 10.85
C THR A 190 -28.06 -7.46 11.64
N GLY A 191 -26.84 -7.39 11.09
CA GLY A 191 -25.64 -6.93 11.80
C GLY A 191 -25.19 -7.85 12.94
N LYS A 192 -25.84 -9.02 13.13
CA LYS A 192 -25.48 -9.99 14.17
C LYS A 192 -24.45 -10.98 13.65
N ALA A 193 -23.74 -11.65 14.57
CA ALA A 193 -22.86 -12.76 14.25
C ALA A 193 -23.59 -13.81 13.39
N VAL A 194 -22.86 -14.41 12.44
CA VAL A 194 -23.38 -15.49 11.61
C VAL A 194 -23.90 -16.65 12.45
N ALA A 195 -25.00 -17.26 12.03
CA ALA A 195 -25.66 -18.32 12.79
C ALA A 195 -24.88 -19.66 12.80
N THR A 196 -23.96 -19.84 11.86
CA THR A 196 -23.05 -20.99 11.71
C THR A 196 -21.61 -20.55 11.93
N THR A 197 -20.71 -21.48 12.25
CA THR A 197 -19.28 -21.17 12.37
C THR A 197 -18.71 -20.73 11.01
N ALA A 198 -18.17 -19.52 10.94
CA ALA A 198 -17.43 -19.05 9.79
C ALA A 198 -15.97 -19.51 9.86
N THR A 199 -15.46 -20.05 8.76
CA THR A 199 -14.02 -20.28 8.55
C THR A 199 -13.42 -19.01 7.96
N VAL A 200 -12.40 -18.46 8.61
CA VAL A 200 -11.70 -17.23 8.24
C VAL A 200 -10.26 -17.60 7.87
N LYS A 201 -9.80 -17.19 6.69
CA LYS A 201 -8.44 -17.50 6.21
C LYS A 201 -7.66 -16.24 5.94
N LEU A 202 -6.42 -16.17 6.41
CA LEU A 202 -5.48 -15.07 6.20
C LEU A 202 -4.51 -15.44 5.09
N TYR A 203 -4.34 -14.56 4.10
CA TYR A 203 -3.44 -14.76 2.97
C TYR A 203 -2.43 -13.64 2.84
N ASP A 204 -1.25 -13.99 2.33
CA ASP A 204 -0.28 -13.03 1.80
C ASP A 204 -0.82 -12.34 0.55
N TYR A 205 -0.82 -11.01 0.51
CA TYR A 205 -1.32 -10.27 -0.63
C TYR A 205 -0.47 -10.47 -1.90
N ALA A 206 0.85 -10.56 -1.76
CA ALA A 206 1.76 -10.64 -2.90
C ALA A 206 1.78 -12.05 -3.51
N SER A 207 1.91 -13.08 -2.68
CA SER A 207 2.08 -14.47 -3.13
C SER A 207 0.79 -15.29 -3.18
N GLY A 208 -0.29 -14.84 -2.53
CA GLY A 208 -1.54 -15.60 -2.40
C GLY A 208 -1.44 -16.82 -1.48
N VAL A 209 -0.33 -16.99 -0.75
CA VAL A 209 -0.11 -18.13 0.16
C VAL A 209 -0.91 -17.95 1.45
N GLU A 210 -1.62 -19.00 1.88
CA GLU A 210 -2.33 -19.03 3.16
C GLU A 210 -1.32 -18.93 4.32
N LYS A 211 -1.52 -17.96 5.22
CA LYS A 211 -0.70 -17.72 6.42
C LYS A 211 -1.31 -18.37 7.66
N GLY A 212 -2.63 -18.49 7.71
CA GLY A 212 -3.36 -19.13 8.79
C GLY A 212 -4.86 -19.27 8.52
N THR A 213 -5.48 -20.16 9.28
CA THR A 213 -6.95 -20.37 9.34
C THR A 213 -7.42 -20.18 10.78
N ALA A 214 -8.54 -19.48 10.95
CA ALA A 214 -9.21 -19.22 12.22
C ALA A 214 -10.73 -19.43 12.07
N TYR A 215 -11.45 -19.47 13.19
CA TYR A 215 -12.89 -19.75 13.21
C TYR A 215 -13.63 -18.67 14.01
N ALA A 216 -14.70 -18.13 13.42
CA ALA A 216 -15.57 -17.13 14.04
C ALA A 216 -16.95 -17.73 14.25
N ASP A 217 -17.40 -17.83 15.49
CA ASP A 217 -18.70 -18.41 15.85
C ASP A 217 -19.60 -17.42 16.61
N ALA A 218 -20.89 -17.71 16.68
CA ALA A 218 -21.86 -16.87 17.38
C ALA A 218 -21.61 -16.78 18.89
N ALA A 219 -20.96 -17.77 19.51
CA ALA A 219 -20.67 -17.79 20.95
C ALA A 219 -19.65 -16.72 21.33
N ASN A 220 -18.72 -16.40 20.43
CA ASN A 220 -17.73 -15.34 20.55
C ASN A 220 -18.15 -14.05 19.83
N GLY A 221 -19.45 -13.87 19.57
CA GLY A 221 -19.97 -12.68 18.89
C GLY A 221 -19.51 -12.55 17.42
N GLY A 222 -19.11 -13.65 16.80
CA GLY A 222 -18.57 -13.68 15.44
C GLY A 222 -17.12 -13.19 15.34
N ILE A 223 -16.38 -13.13 16.45
CA ILE A 223 -15.03 -12.56 16.51
C ILE A 223 -13.97 -13.68 16.53
N THR A 224 -12.87 -13.48 15.79
CA THR A 224 -11.69 -14.35 15.80
C THR A 224 -10.40 -13.54 15.62
N SER A 225 -9.22 -14.13 15.85
CA SER A 225 -7.95 -13.43 15.64
C SER A 225 -6.83 -14.30 15.07
N PHE A 226 -5.88 -13.63 14.41
CA PHE A 226 -4.58 -14.16 14.02
C PHE A 226 -3.52 -13.48 14.88
N GLU A 227 -2.81 -14.24 15.70
CA GLU A 227 -1.68 -13.76 16.49
C GLU A 227 -0.36 -13.93 15.70
N ASP A 228 0.71 -13.30 16.17
CA ASP A 228 2.08 -13.44 15.64
C ASP A 228 2.22 -13.19 14.12
N VAL A 229 1.39 -12.31 13.56
CA VAL A 229 1.44 -11.97 12.13
C VAL A 229 2.61 -11.01 11.91
N ALA A 230 3.57 -11.37 11.07
CA ALA A 230 4.75 -10.53 10.84
C ALA A 230 4.39 -9.08 10.47
N VAL A 231 5.04 -8.12 11.14
CA VAL A 231 4.88 -6.68 10.84
C VAL A 231 5.32 -6.38 9.41
N ASP A 232 4.71 -5.35 8.82
CA ASP A 232 4.79 -4.91 7.42
C ASP A 232 4.33 -5.93 6.38
N SER A 233 3.84 -7.10 6.80
CA SER A 233 3.21 -8.02 5.86
C SER A 233 1.92 -7.38 5.32
N ARG A 234 1.73 -7.47 4.01
CA ARG A 234 0.49 -7.06 3.35
C ARG A 234 -0.37 -8.31 3.18
N VAL A 235 -1.54 -8.32 3.79
CA VAL A 235 -2.40 -9.50 3.91
C VAL A 235 -3.84 -9.19 3.52
N PHE A 236 -4.63 -10.21 3.22
CA PHE A 236 -6.08 -10.09 3.05
C PHE A 236 -6.78 -11.31 3.64
N ILE A 237 -8.09 -11.21 3.81
CA ILE A 237 -8.90 -12.24 4.47
C ILE A 237 -10.02 -12.72 3.56
N THR A 238 -10.28 -14.03 3.58
CA THR A 238 -11.54 -14.60 3.10
C THR A 238 -12.34 -15.17 4.25
N ALA A 239 -13.67 -15.20 4.12
CA ALA A 239 -14.54 -15.81 5.12
C ALA A 239 -15.66 -16.59 4.43
N SER A 240 -15.94 -17.80 4.93
CA SER A 240 -17.08 -18.60 4.47
C SER A 240 -17.83 -19.24 5.62
N ALA A 241 -19.14 -19.33 5.49
CA ALA A 241 -20.03 -19.96 6.47
C ALA A 241 -21.14 -20.71 5.73
N GLU A 242 -21.62 -21.81 6.30
CA GLU A 242 -22.72 -22.58 5.72
C GLU A 242 -24.00 -21.74 5.64
N GLY A 243 -24.63 -21.72 4.46
CA GLY A 243 -25.83 -20.92 4.19
C GLY A 243 -25.56 -19.46 3.82
N TYR A 244 -24.29 -19.06 3.64
CA TYR A 244 -23.88 -17.71 3.27
C TYR A 244 -23.04 -17.69 1.99
N ILE A 245 -23.06 -16.57 1.27
CA ILE A 245 -22.15 -16.32 0.15
C ILE A 245 -20.76 -16.01 0.73
N PRO A 246 -19.68 -16.68 0.27
CA PRO A 246 -18.33 -16.41 0.74
C PRO A 246 -17.90 -14.95 0.52
N PHE A 247 -17.23 -14.39 1.52
CA PHE A 247 -16.61 -13.06 1.44
C PHE A 247 -15.18 -13.16 0.89
N ASP A 248 -14.84 -12.19 0.04
CA ASP A 248 -13.51 -12.02 -0.52
C ASP A 248 -12.96 -10.61 -0.27
N GLY A 249 -11.93 -10.52 0.58
CA GLY A 249 -11.24 -9.28 0.92
C GLY A 249 -10.01 -8.98 0.07
N SER A 250 -9.75 -9.73 -1.01
CA SER A 250 -8.53 -9.59 -1.83
C SER A 250 -8.31 -8.21 -2.45
N ASN A 251 -9.38 -7.44 -2.66
CA ASN A 251 -9.35 -6.06 -3.16
C ASN A 251 -9.11 -5.00 -2.06
N SER A 252 -9.02 -5.41 -0.79
CA SER A 252 -8.84 -4.50 0.34
C SER A 252 -7.75 -5.04 1.28
N PRO A 253 -6.48 -5.05 0.82
CA PRO A 253 -5.39 -5.57 1.64
C PRO A 253 -5.08 -4.68 2.84
N ILE A 254 -4.54 -5.30 3.88
CA ILE A 254 -4.20 -4.73 5.17
C ILE A 254 -2.68 -4.83 5.34
N THR A 255 -2.04 -3.74 5.76
CA THR A 255 -0.62 -3.78 6.17
C THR A 255 -0.55 -3.95 7.68
N VAL A 256 0.17 -4.98 8.14
CA VAL A 256 0.31 -5.30 9.56
C VAL A 256 1.31 -4.35 10.21
N GLN A 257 0.98 -3.69 11.32
CA GLN A 257 1.90 -2.79 12.04
C GLN A 257 2.33 -3.36 13.40
N GLY A 258 3.57 -3.06 13.84
CA GLY A 258 4.13 -3.50 15.12
C GLY A 258 3.66 -2.62 16.28
N GLY A 259 3.46 -3.20 17.46
CA GLY A 259 3.05 -2.48 18.68
C GLY A 259 1.66 -1.80 18.66
N VAL A 260 0.97 -1.74 17.52
CA VAL A 260 -0.26 -0.95 17.34
C VAL A 260 -1.43 -1.76 16.76
N ASN A 261 -1.31 -3.06 16.50
CA ASN A 261 -2.50 -3.84 16.13
C ASN A 261 -3.37 -4.29 17.32
N ASN A 262 -3.48 -3.44 18.34
CA ASN A 262 -4.78 -3.24 18.97
C ASN A 262 -5.59 -2.37 18.02
N LEU A 263 -6.10 -2.97 16.94
CA LEU A 263 -7.26 -2.43 16.26
C LEU A 263 -8.34 -2.31 17.36
N ASN A 264 -8.55 -1.10 17.90
CA ASN A 264 -9.58 -0.83 18.91
C ASN A 264 -10.99 -1.22 18.42
N ALA A 265 -11.14 -1.57 17.15
CA ALA A 265 -12.32 -2.21 16.56
C ALA A 265 -11.91 -3.34 15.59
N PRO A 266 -12.54 -4.54 15.68
CA PRO A 266 -12.27 -5.64 14.77
C PRO A 266 -12.56 -5.26 13.31
N LEU A 267 -11.82 -5.84 12.36
CA LEU A 267 -12.13 -5.74 10.94
C LEU A 267 -13.54 -6.34 10.71
N ALA A 268 -14.48 -5.51 10.28
CA ALA A 268 -15.86 -5.91 10.04
C ALA A 268 -16.00 -6.59 8.67
N ILE A 269 -16.26 -7.90 8.69
CA ILE A 269 -16.66 -8.68 7.52
C ILE A 269 -18.16 -8.89 7.58
N VAL A 270 -18.83 -8.52 6.49
CA VAL A 270 -20.27 -8.66 6.34
C VAL A 270 -20.55 -9.71 5.26
N VAL A 271 -21.24 -10.79 5.64
CA VAL A 271 -21.65 -11.87 4.72
C VAL A 271 -23.16 -11.86 4.51
N THR A 272 -23.60 -12.34 3.35
CA THR A 272 -25.01 -12.32 2.96
C THR A 272 -25.56 -13.74 2.88
N ARG A 273 -26.77 -13.98 3.42
CA ARG A 273 -27.43 -15.30 3.34
C ARG A 273 -27.68 -15.70 1.89
N GLN A 274 -27.54 -17.00 1.62
CA GLN A 274 -28.00 -17.63 0.40
C GLN A 274 -29.52 -17.47 0.30
N ALA A 275 -30.01 -17.05 -0.87
CA ALA A 275 -31.41 -16.70 -1.05
C ALA A 275 -32.32 -17.93 -0.90
N ALA A 276 -32.94 -18.10 0.27
CA ALA A 276 -34.14 -18.91 0.42
C ALA A 276 -35.37 -18.00 0.22
N GLY A 277 -35.73 -17.72 -1.04
CA GLY A 277 -37.06 -17.24 -1.42
C GLY A 277 -37.56 -15.92 -0.81
N SER A 278 -36.70 -14.93 -0.54
CA SER A 278 -37.15 -13.59 -0.10
C SER A 278 -37.17 -12.58 -1.26
N PRO A 279 -38.25 -11.79 -1.48
CA PRO A 279 -38.42 -10.91 -2.65
C PRO A 279 -37.57 -9.63 -2.64
N ASN A 280 -36.61 -9.51 -1.72
CA ASN A 280 -35.87 -8.26 -1.49
C ASN A 280 -34.34 -8.45 -1.57
N ALA A 281 -33.88 -9.32 -2.45
CA ALA A 281 -32.46 -9.60 -2.65
C ALA A 281 -31.91 -8.83 -3.86
N SER A 282 -31.22 -7.72 -3.62
CA SER A 282 -30.25 -7.14 -4.55
C SER A 282 -28.96 -7.98 -4.56
N ILE A 283 -29.05 -9.29 -4.86
CA ILE A 283 -27.88 -10.18 -4.83
C ILE A 283 -27.77 -10.94 -6.15
N ASN A 284 -26.69 -10.64 -6.85
CA ASN A 284 -26.22 -11.26 -8.08
C ASN A 284 -25.53 -12.60 -7.76
N SER A 285 -26.29 -13.66 -7.46
CA SER A 285 -25.74 -15.01 -7.18
C SER A 285 -26.45 -16.11 -7.95
N ALA A 286 -25.73 -17.17 -8.31
CA ALA A 286 -26.26 -18.36 -8.98
C ALA A 286 -25.60 -19.65 -8.44
N SER A 287 -26.30 -20.78 -8.55
CA SER A 287 -25.83 -22.08 -8.05
C SER A 287 -25.06 -22.85 -9.12
N SER A 288 -23.86 -23.32 -8.79
CA SER A 288 -23.01 -24.16 -9.62
C SER A 288 -22.82 -25.54 -8.98
N VAL A 289 -22.93 -26.61 -9.78
CA VAL A 289 -22.69 -27.99 -9.32
C VAL A 289 -21.38 -28.52 -9.90
N ILE A 290 -20.47 -28.95 -9.03
CA ILE A 290 -19.22 -29.61 -9.38
C ILE A 290 -19.37 -31.11 -9.12
N SER A 291 -19.28 -31.91 -10.18
CA SER A 291 -19.33 -33.36 -10.15
C SER A 291 -17.93 -33.98 -10.16
N LEU A 292 -17.73 -35.11 -9.49
CA LEU A 292 -16.44 -35.77 -9.31
C LEU A 292 -16.52 -37.20 -9.83
N SER A 293 -15.62 -37.54 -10.74
CA SER A 293 -15.44 -38.89 -11.27
C SER A 293 -13.99 -39.37 -11.12
N GLY A 294 -13.79 -40.67 -10.95
CA GLY A 294 -12.46 -41.28 -11.10
C GLY A 294 -12.05 -41.40 -12.57
N ASP A 295 -10.79 -41.74 -12.80
CA ASP A 295 -10.22 -42.11 -14.11
C ASP A 295 -10.96 -43.27 -14.81
N SER A 296 -11.65 -44.13 -14.06
CA SER A 296 -12.57 -45.14 -14.58
C SER A 296 -13.94 -44.61 -15.01
N GLY A 297 -14.24 -43.33 -14.79
CA GLY A 297 -15.53 -42.68 -15.03
C GLY A 297 -16.57 -42.87 -13.91
N ALA A 298 -16.27 -43.65 -12.87
CA ALA A 298 -17.17 -43.85 -11.74
C ALA A 298 -17.27 -42.58 -10.86
N ALA A 299 -18.48 -42.25 -10.39
CA ALA A 299 -18.67 -41.15 -9.45
C ALA A 299 -17.93 -41.43 -8.13
N ILE A 300 -17.28 -40.41 -7.58
CA ILE A 300 -16.53 -40.52 -6.33
C ILE A 300 -16.87 -39.38 -5.39
N ALA A 301 -17.07 -39.71 -4.10
CA ALA A 301 -17.06 -38.70 -3.05
C ALA A 301 -15.63 -38.15 -2.87
N GLY A 302 -15.52 -36.85 -2.64
CA GLY A 302 -14.27 -36.12 -2.49
C GLY A 302 -14.51 -34.70 -1.98
N LYS A 303 -13.46 -33.98 -1.60
CA LYS A 303 -13.54 -32.57 -1.23
C LYS A 303 -13.48 -31.73 -2.50
N VAL A 304 -14.30 -30.68 -2.58
CA VAL A 304 -14.28 -29.68 -3.64
C VAL A 304 -14.05 -28.32 -3.02
N GLU A 305 -13.07 -27.59 -3.53
CA GLU A 305 -12.65 -26.27 -3.12
C GLU A 305 -12.90 -25.31 -4.28
N ILE A 306 -13.57 -24.19 -4.02
CA ILE A 306 -13.83 -23.14 -5.02
C ILE A 306 -12.86 -21.99 -4.80
N TYR A 307 -12.15 -21.66 -5.86
CA TYR A 307 -11.19 -20.58 -5.88
C TYR A 307 -11.63 -19.46 -6.81
N ARG A 308 -11.38 -18.21 -6.42
CA ARG A 308 -11.46 -17.05 -7.31
C ARG A 308 -10.09 -16.78 -7.93
N ILE A 309 -10.09 -16.26 -9.15
CA ILE A 309 -8.90 -15.73 -9.81
C ILE A 309 -8.95 -14.21 -9.76
N GLU A 310 -7.92 -13.59 -9.20
CA GLU A 310 -7.78 -12.14 -9.24
C GLU A 310 -6.31 -11.71 -9.31
N ASN A 311 -5.97 -10.88 -10.31
CA ASN A 311 -4.61 -10.41 -10.56
C ASN A 311 -3.59 -11.56 -10.61
N ASN A 312 -3.91 -12.64 -11.33
CA ASN A 312 -3.12 -13.89 -11.43
C ASN A 312 -2.89 -14.62 -10.08
N ARG A 313 -3.69 -14.34 -9.06
CA ARG A 313 -3.67 -15.05 -7.78
C ARG A 313 -4.88 -15.94 -7.66
N SER A 314 -4.69 -17.08 -6.99
CA SER A 314 -5.76 -18.01 -6.69
C SER A 314 -6.14 -17.93 -5.21
N ILE A 315 -7.42 -17.67 -4.93
CA ILE A 315 -7.92 -17.39 -3.59
C ILE A 315 -9.02 -18.39 -3.25
N LEU A 316 -8.83 -19.22 -2.22
CA LEU A 316 -9.86 -20.16 -1.78
C LEU A 316 -10.99 -19.42 -1.06
N LEU A 317 -12.20 -19.53 -1.60
CA LEU A 317 -13.39 -18.90 -1.07
C LEU A 317 -14.21 -19.85 -0.19
N THR A 318 -14.43 -21.08 -0.65
CA THR A 318 -15.29 -22.04 0.04
C THR A 318 -14.96 -23.47 -0.36
N GLU A 319 -15.43 -24.41 0.42
CA GLU A 319 -15.21 -25.84 0.19
C GLU A 319 -16.41 -26.66 0.66
N LYS A 320 -16.67 -27.78 -0.01
CA LYS A 320 -17.70 -28.76 0.37
C LYS A 320 -17.24 -30.17 0.04
N THR A 321 -17.73 -31.15 0.79
CA THR A 321 -17.59 -32.56 0.41
C THR A 321 -18.69 -32.93 -0.59
N ALA A 322 -18.29 -33.47 -1.74
CA ALA A 322 -19.20 -34.04 -2.71
C ALA A 322 -19.92 -35.24 -2.12
N ASN A 323 -21.22 -35.34 -2.39
CA ASN A 323 -22.07 -36.42 -1.87
C ASN A 323 -21.71 -37.78 -2.48
N ALA A 324 -22.46 -38.84 -2.13
CA ALA A 324 -22.23 -40.19 -2.64
C ALA A 324 -22.42 -40.32 -4.18
N ALA A 325 -23.11 -39.36 -4.81
CA ALA A 325 -23.22 -39.26 -6.27
C ALA A 325 -22.09 -38.42 -6.90
N GLY A 326 -21.10 -38.00 -6.10
CA GLY A 326 -19.97 -37.19 -6.54
C GLY A 326 -20.29 -35.72 -6.76
N ALA A 327 -21.43 -35.21 -6.30
CA ALA A 327 -21.84 -33.83 -6.56
C ALA A 327 -21.68 -32.90 -5.34
N ALA A 328 -21.13 -31.70 -5.56
CA ALA A 328 -21.06 -30.59 -4.61
C ALA A 328 -21.67 -29.32 -5.23
N SER A 329 -22.65 -28.70 -4.57
CA SER A 329 -23.33 -27.49 -5.04
C SER A 329 -22.87 -26.25 -4.27
N PHE A 330 -22.60 -25.16 -4.99
CA PHE A 330 -22.08 -23.91 -4.47
C PHE A 330 -22.90 -22.74 -4.99
N ASP A 331 -23.38 -21.88 -4.09
CA ASP A 331 -23.98 -20.61 -4.47
C ASP A 331 -22.89 -19.54 -4.49
N LEU A 332 -22.64 -18.99 -5.68
CA LEU A 332 -21.51 -18.12 -5.96
C LEU A 332 -22.01 -16.79 -6.53
N ASN A 333 -21.24 -15.72 -6.35
CA ASN A 333 -21.52 -14.43 -6.97
C ASN A 333 -21.36 -14.52 -8.50
N ASN A 334 -22.37 -14.12 -9.27
CA ASN A 334 -22.39 -14.27 -10.73
C ASN A 334 -21.47 -13.30 -11.48
N SER A 335 -20.91 -12.30 -10.79
CA SER A 335 -20.04 -11.28 -11.37
C SER A 335 -18.55 -11.60 -11.22
N LEU A 336 -18.21 -12.75 -10.63
CA LEU A 336 -16.83 -13.19 -10.42
C LEU A 336 -16.54 -14.46 -11.21
N GLU A 337 -15.28 -14.62 -11.58
CA GLU A 337 -14.76 -15.81 -12.25
C GLU A 337 -14.10 -16.76 -11.25
N TYR A 338 -14.39 -18.05 -11.38
CA TYR A 338 -13.95 -19.11 -10.47
C TYR A 338 -13.28 -20.25 -11.19
N TYR A 339 -12.59 -21.09 -10.42
CA TYR A 339 -12.29 -22.47 -10.80
C TYR A 339 -12.44 -23.37 -9.55
N ALA A 340 -12.63 -24.66 -9.77
CA ALA A 340 -12.78 -25.63 -8.69
C ALA A 340 -11.59 -26.59 -8.66
N VAL A 341 -11.15 -26.94 -7.46
CA VAL A 341 -10.18 -28.00 -7.16
C VAL A 341 -10.91 -29.13 -6.49
N ALA A 342 -10.73 -30.35 -6.96
CA ALA A 342 -11.24 -31.55 -6.32
C ALA A 342 -10.08 -32.39 -5.74
N TYR A 343 -10.28 -32.90 -4.53
CA TYR A 343 -9.33 -33.73 -3.82
C TYR A 343 -9.99 -34.98 -3.25
N LYS A 344 -9.28 -36.10 -3.36
CA LYS A 344 -9.61 -37.34 -2.66
C LYS A 344 -8.31 -38.05 -2.30
N ALA A 345 -8.20 -38.57 -1.07
CA ALA A 345 -7.04 -39.34 -0.66
C ALA A 345 -6.77 -40.50 -1.64
N GLY A 346 -5.51 -40.67 -2.04
CA GLY A 346 -5.08 -41.66 -3.04
C GLY A 346 -5.27 -41.25 -4.51
N TYR A 347 -5.68 -40.01 -4.77
CA TYR A 347 -5.80 -39.43 -6.11
C TYR A 347 -5.02 -38.12 -6.21
N PHE A 348 -4.56 -37.78 -7.41
CA PHE A 348 -4.09 -36.43 -7.69
C PHE A 348 -5.25 -35.44 -7.62
N LYS A 349 -4.92 -34.19 -7.29
CA LYS A 349 -5.89 -33.09 -7.38
C LYS A 349 -6.36 -32.93 -8.82
N GLY A 350 -7.65 -32.71 -9.01
CA GLY A 350 -8.26 -32.38 -10.30
C GLY A 350 -8.78 -30.96 -10.30
N PHE A 351 -8.94 -30.39 -11.50
CA PHE A 351 -9.25 -28.98 -11.69
C PHE A 351 -10.34 -28.82 -12.75
N THR A 352 -11.18 -27.80 -12.61
CA THR A 352 -12.00 -27.31 -13.72
C THR A 352 -11.23 -26.27 -14.53
N ARG A 353 -11.71 -25.99 -15.74
CA ARG A 353 -11.48 -24.69 -16.38
C ARG A 353 -12.10 -23.56 -15.54
N THR A 354 -11.82 -22.31 -15.90
CA THR A 354 -12.53 -21.19 -15.31
C THR A 354 -14.02 -21.21 -15.69
N PHE A 355 -14.87 -20.70 -14.79
CA PHE A 355 -16.32 -20.68 -14.95
C PHE A 355 -16.98 -19.55 -14.15
N TYR A 356 -18.21 -19.20 -14.53
CA TYR A 356 -19.06 -18.27 -13.79
C TYR A 356 -20.17 -19.01 -13.04
N ALA A 357 -20.71 -18.38 -11.99
CA ALA A 357 -21.78 -18.95 -11.20
C ALA A 357 -22.98 -19.35 -12.09
N GLY A 358 -23.56 -20.54 -11.85
CA GLY A 358 -24.63 -21.11 -12.68
C GLY A 358 -24.16 -22.25 -13.60
N GLU A 359 -22.86 -22.38 -13.85
CA GLU A 359 -22.32 -23.49 -14.65
C GLU A 359 -22.20 -24.78 -13.82
N ASN A 360 -22.47 -25.92 -14.47
CA ASN A 360 -22.25 -27.26 -13.91
C ASN A 360 -21.06 -27.92 -14.62
N LEU A 361 -20.09 -28.42 -13.85
CA LEU A 361 -18.83 -28.95 -14.37
C LEU A 361 -18.52 -30.33 -13.76
N ASN A 362 -17.68 -31.11 -14.43
CA ASN A 362 -17.16 -32.38 -13.92
C ASN A 362 -15.63 -32.31 -13.77
N VAL A 363 -15.11 -32.88 -12.68
CA VAL A 363 -13.69 -33.00 -12.39
C VAL A 363 -13.34 -34.48 -12.32
N THR A 364 -12.40 -34.90 -13.18
CA THR A 364 -11.87 -36.26 -13.16
C THR A 364 -10.62 -36.33 -12.30
N LEU A 365 -10.60 -37.22 -11.31
CA LEU A 365 -9.44 -37.50 -10.47
C LEU A 365 -8.70 -38.74 -10.97
N VAL A 366 -7.38 -38.60 -11.16
CA VAL A 366 -6.50 -39.71 -11.55
C VAL A 366 -5.93 -40.35 -10.29
N LYS A 367 -5.92 -41.69 -10.22
CA LYS A 367 -5.39 -42.40 -9.06
C LYS A 367 -3.87 -42.25 -8.96
N ALA A 368 -3.38 -41.91 -7.78
CA ALA A 368 -1.95 -41.85 -7.49
C ALA A 368 -1.41 -43.28 -7.29
N THR A 369 -0.31 -43.60 -7.97
CA THR A 369 0.40 -44.88 -7.93
C THR A 369 1.90 -44.64 -7.87
N ALA A 370 2.67 -45.63 -7.41
CA ALA A 370 4.12 -45.51 -7.33
C ALA A 370 4.81 -45.15 -8.67
N ASP A 371 4.17 -45.50 -9.80
CA ASP A 371 4.70 -45.27 -11.14
C ASP A 371 4.40 -43.87 -11.70
N ASN A 372 3.44 -43.14 -11.12
CA ASN A 372 3.01 -41.82 -11.61
C ASN A 372 3.18 -40.69 -10.58
N THR A 373 3.78 -40.97 -9.42
CA THR A 373 4.06 -40.01 -8.35
C THR A 373 5.53 -39.56 -8.29
N ALA A 374 5.76 -38.34 -7.80
CA ALA A 374 7.07 -37.78 -7.49
C ALA A 374 7.03 -36.96 -6.19
N ASP A 375 8.12 -36.99 -5.44
CA ASP A 375 8.35 -36.15 -4.27
C ASP A 375 9.14 -34.90 -4.66
N LEU A 376 8.69 -33.73 -4.19
CA LEU A 376 9.36 -32.45 -4.35
C LEU A 376 9.91 -31.96 -3.02
N THR A 377 11.23 -31.81 -2.94
CA THR A 377 11.91 -31.12 -1.84
C THR A 377 12.19 -29.68 -2.24
N VAL A 378 11.59 -28.73 -1.51
CA VAL A 378 11.88 -27.30 -1.66
C VAL A 378 12.82 -26.89 -0.54
N ILE A 379 13.94 -26.27 -0.89
CA ILE A 379 14.91 -25.74 0.07
C ILE A 379 14.91 -24.22 -0.05
N VAL A 380 14.65 -23.54 1.05
CA VAL A 380 14.48 -22.08 1.10
C VAL A 380 15.67 -21.42 1.78
N HIS A 381 16.26 -20.44 1.10
CA HIS A 381 17.40 -19.67 1.59
C HIS A 381 17.11 -18.16 1.57
N SER A 382 17.83 -17.39 2.40
CA SER A 382 17.86 -15.92 2.30
C SER A 382 18.75 -15.49 1.13
N GLU A 383 18.73 -14.21 0.79
CA GLU A 383 19.65 -13.65 -0.22
C GLU A 383 21.13 -13.90 0.13
N GLU A 384 21.46 -14.03 1.41
CA GLU A 384 22.80 -14.31 1.93
C GLU A 384 23.13 -15.82 1.94
N GLY A 385 22.22 -16.68 1.48
CA GLY A 385 22.39 -18.13 1.39
C GLY A 385 22.08 -18.90 2.67
N ALA A 386 21.72 -18.23 3.76
CA ALA A 386 21.34 -18.88 5.02
C ALA A 386 20.03 -19.64 4.87
N ALA A 387 19.92 -20.84 5.46
CA ALA A 387 18.68 -21.61 5.43
C ALA A 387 17.56 -20.90 6.22
N VAL A 388 16.36 -20.86 5.65
CA VAL A 388 15.22 -20.13 6.23
C VAL A 388 14.19 -21.10 6.77
N GLY A 389 14.20 -21.33 8.10
CA GLY A 389 13.17 -22.10 8.79
C GLY A 389 11.85 -21.34 8.99
N GLY A 390 10.73 -22.05 9.02
CA GLY A 390 9.38 -21.50 9.22
C GLY A 390 8.77 -20.75 8.02
N ALA A 391 9.45 -20.74 6.87
CA ALA A 391 8.93 -20.16 5.63
C ALA A 391 7.73 -20.97 5.13
N ALA A 392 6.66 -20.30 4.73
CA ALA A 392 5.50 -20.93 4.10
C ALA A 392 5.82 -21.21 2.63
N VAL A 393 5.66 -22.46 2.20
CA VAL A 393 5.97 -22.93 0.85
C VAL A 393 4.73 -23.55 0.24
N GLN A 394 4.50 -23.27 -1.04
CA GLN A 394 3.38 -23.82 -1.80
C GLN A 394 3.81 -24.08 -3.25
N PRO A 395 3.82 -25.34 -3.73
CA PRO A 395 4.03 -25.63 -5.14
C PRO A 395 2.73 -25.43 -5.94
N PHE A 396 2.88 -24.83 -7.12
CA PHE A 396 1.85 -24.63 -8.13
C PHE A 396 2.26 -25.32 -9.43
N ALA A 397 1.32 -25.65 -10.30
CA ALA A 397 1.56 -26.02 -11.68
C ALA A 397 0.68 -25.16 -12.59
N PHE A 398 0.99 -25.17 -13.88
CA PHE A 398 0.24 -24.41 -14.89
C PHE A 398 -0.43 -25.38 -15.86
N THR A 399 -1.66 -25.08 -16.23
CA THR A 399 -2.34 -25.69 -17.38
C THR A 399 -1.77 -25.13 -18.69
N GLY A 400 -2.07 -25.78 -19.82
CA GLY A 400 -1.54 -25.39 -21.14
C GLY A 400 -1.98 -23.99 -21.61
N ASP A 401 -3.04 -23.44 -21.03
CA ASP A 401 -3.54 -22.07 -21.23
C ASP A 401 -2.95 -21.06 -20.22
N GLY A 402 -1.98 -21.47 -19.40
CA GLY A 402 -1.27 -20.58 -18.47
C GLY A 402 -1.96 -20.37 -17.12
N PHE A 403 -3.05 -21.10 -16.84
CA PHE A 403 -3.76 -21.00 -15.57
C PHE A 403 -3.02 -21.78 -14.46
N ALA A 404 -2.77 -21.11 -13.32
CA ALA A 404 -1.98 -21.65 -12.21
C ALA A 404 -2.86 -22.31 -11.15
N TYR A 405 -2.49 -23.52 -10.73
CA TYR A 405 -3.20 -24.27 -9.70
C TYR A 405 -2.25 -24.88 -8.68
N SER A 406 -2.71 -25.03 -7.45
CA SER A 406 -1.91 -25.55 -6.35
C SER A 406 -1.75 -27.09 -6.43
N LEU A 407 -0.52 -27.59 -6.42
CA LEU A 407 -0.22 -29.03 -6.45
C LEU A 407 -0.44 -29.71 -5.09
N ALA A 408 -0.23 -29.00 -3.98
CA ALA A 408 -0.28 -29.54 -2.62
C ALA A 408 -0.91 -28.57 -1.63
N ALA A 409 -1.05 -28.89 -0.34
CA ALA A 409 -1.32 -27.85 0.67
C ALA A 409 0.00 -27.14 1.04
N SER A 410 -0.07 -25.95 1.64
CA SER A 410 1.14 -25.23 2.03
C SER A 410 1.81 -25.93 3.21
N LEU A 411 3.14 -26.00 3.17
CA LEU A 411 3.96 -26.53 4.25
C LEU A 411 4.89 -25.44 4.78
N ARG A 412 5.29 -25.56 6.04
CA ARG A 412 6.35 -24.72 6.61
C ARG A 412 7.69 -25.43 6.53
N THR A 413 8.74 -24.69 6.23
CA THR A 413 10.10 -25.24 6.25
C THR A 413 10.55 -25.58 7.67
N GLY A 414 11.30 -26.67 7.83
CA GLY A 414 12.01 -26.97 9.07
C GLY A 414 13.24 -26.09 9.29
N ASN A 415 13.99 -26.30 10.37
CA ASN A 415 15.19 -25.51 10.70
C ASN A 415 16.29 -25.56 9.62
N SER A 416 16.30 -26.59 8.76
CA SER A 416 17.18 -26.73 7.60
C SER A 416 16.72 -25.95 6.37
N GLY A 417 15.61 -25.20 6.45
CA GLY A 417 15.00 -24.52 5.31
C GLY A 417 14.22 -25.43 4.37
N GLN A 418 13.99 -26.70 4.72
CA GLN A 418 13.40 -27.70 3.84
C GLN A 418 11.90 -27.90 4.07
N ALA A 419 11.13 -28.01 2.98
CA ALA A 419 9.76 -28.49 2.95
C ALA A 419 9.62 -29.61 1.90
N VAL A 420 9.02 -30.75 2.27
CA VAL A 420 8.90 -31.93 1.39
C VAL A 420 7.44 -32.20 1.07
N PHE A 421 7.11 -32.14 -0.21
CA PHE A 421 5.79 -32.46 -0.75
C PHE A 421 5.85 -33.84 -1.39
N ARG A 422 4.95 -34.73 -0.98
CA ARG A 422 4.92 -36.11 -1.45
C ARG A 422 3.79 -36.36 -2.44
N ASP A 423 3.93 -37.42 -3.22
CA ASP A 423 2.87 -37.95 -4.10
C ASP A 423 2.34 -36.91 -5.11
N LEU A 424 3.20 -36.05 -5.64
CA LEU A 424 2.86 -35.09 -6.69
C LEU A 424 2.87 -35.77 -8.07
N PRO A 425 2.16 -35.26 -9.09
CA PRO A 425 2.15 -35.88 -10.41
C PRO A 425 3.54 -35.86 -11.07
N LEU A 426 4.07 -37.05 -11.40
CA LEU A 426 5.31 -37.21 -12.16
C LEU A 426 5.17 -36.54 -13.53
N GLY A 427 6.18 -35.77 -13.93
CA GLY A 427 6.22 -35.01 -15.18
C GLY A 427 5.59 -33.62 -15.11
N ALA A 428 4.99 -33.22 -13.98
CA ALA A 428 4.41 -31.88 -13.84
C ALA A 428 5.49 -30.79 -13.84
N ASN A 429 5.20 -29.66 -14.50
CA ASN A 429 5.98 -28.43 -14.38
C ASN A 429 5.48 -27.64 -13.18
N ALA A 430 6.22 -27.69 -12.08
CA ALA A 430 5.91 -27.03 -10.84
C ALA A 430 6.62 -25.67 -10.72
N VAL A 431 6.03 -24.74 -9.98
CA VAL A 431 6.65 -23.53 -9.46
C VAL A 431 6.45 -23.50 -7.96
N ALA A 432 7.55 -23.56 -7.21
CA ALA A 432 7.54 -23.47 -5.76
C ALA A 432 7.58 -22.00 -5.36
N ASN A 433 6.49 -21.52 -4.75
CA ASN A 433 6.45 -20.20 -4.12
C ASN A 433 6.77 -20.34 -2.64
N ALA A 434 7.66 -19.49 -2.12
CA ALA A 434 7.99 -19.44 -0.71
C ALA A 434 7.87 -18.00 -0.18
N SER A 435 7.47 -17.85 1.08
CA SER A 435 7.47 -16.56 1.77
C SER A 435 7.80 -16.70 3.25
N LYS A 436 8.45 -15.68 3.81
CA LYS A 436 8.64 -15.52 5.26
C LYS A 436 8.68 -14.03 5.58
N GLY A 437 7.82 -13.59 6.51
CA GLY A 437 7.65 -12.15 6.76
C GLY A 437 7.26 -11.41 5.49
N GLY A 438 7.95 -10.30 5.20
CA GLY A 438 7.80 -9.52 3.96
C GLY A 438 8.65 -10.02 2.79
N SER A 439 9.43 -11.10 2.94
CA SER A 439 10.26 -11.65 1.86
C SER A 439 9.53 -12.77 1.11
N TYR A 440 9.73 -12.83 -0.20
CA TYR A 440 9.13 -13.85 -1.06
C TYR A 440 10.12 -14.32 -2.13
N GLY A 441 9.92 -15.53 -2.64
CA GLY A 441 10.74 -16.12 -3.69
C GLY A 441 9.96 -17.17 -4.47
N THR A 442 10.36 -17.40 -5.71
CA THR A 442 9.76 -18.43 -6.56
C THR A 442 10.85 -19.18 -7.31
N ALA A 443 10.62 -20.46 -7.58
CA ALA A 443 11.50 -21.25 -8.45
C ALA A 443 10.70 -22.29 -9.24
N ALA A 444 10.98 -22.39 -10.54
CA ALA A 444 10.37 -23.39 -11.42
C ALA A 444 11.17 -24.70 -11.41
N VAL A 445 10.48 -25.82 -11.49
CA VAL A 445 11.07 -27.16 -11.54
C VAL A 445 10.13 -28.15 -12.23
N THR A 446 10.67 -29.03 -13.07
CA THR A 446 9.90 -30.16 -13.62
C THR A 446 10.10 -31.38 -12.73
N LEU A 447 9.02 -32.05 -12.32
CA LEU A 447 9.04 -33.27 -11.53
C LEU A 447 9.40 -34.48 -12.40
N SER A 448 10.59 -34.50 -12.99
CA SER A 448 11.00 -35.51 -13.98
C SER A 448 11.44 -36.85 -13.37
N THR A 449 11.71 -36.88 -12.06
CA THR A 449 12.15 -38.07 -11.32
C THR A 449 11.32 -38.25 -10.06
N ALA A 450 11.30 -39.48 -9.53
CA ALA A 450 10.57 -39.84 -8.31
C ALA A 450 10.95 -38.96 -7.10
N ASN A 451 12.17 -38.40 -7.08
CA ASN A 451 12.59 -37.38 -6.12
C ASN A 451 13.19 -36.21 -6.88
N THR A 452 12.69 -35.00 -6.63
CA THR A 452 13.13 -33.76 -7.27
C THR A 452 13.43 -32.73 -6.18
N THR A 453 14.49 -31.92 -6.35
CA THR A 453 14.85 -30.85 -5.42
C THR A 453 14.92 -29.51 -6.14
N VAL A 454 14.39 -28.46 -5.52
CA VAL A 454 14.47 -27.08 -6.02
C VAL A 454 14.88 -26.13 -4.90
N GLN A 455 15.63 -25.09 -5.26
CA GLN A 455 16.11 -24.04 -4.37
C GLN A 455 15.28 -22.77 -4.58
N VAL A 456 14.78 -22.15 -3.50
CA VAL A 456 14.07 -20.87 -3.55
C VAL A 456 14.80 -19.86 -2.67
N THR A 457 15.20 -18.73 -3.27
CA THR A 457 15.78 -17.60 -2.54
C THR A 457 14.70 -16.57 -2.22
N LEU A 458 14.57 -16.18 -0.94
CA LEU A 458 13.64 -15.14 -0.53
C LEU A 458 14.29 -13.76 -0.68
N TYR A 459 13.60 -12.87 -1.39
CA TYR A 459 13.98 -11.48 -1.57
C TYR A 459 12.98 -10.55 -0.88
N TYR A 460 13.43 -9.40 -0.39
CA TYR A 460 12.50 -8.34 -0.04
C TYR A 460 12.06 -7.55 -1.28
N PRO A 461 10.79 -7.16 -1.40
CA PRO A 461 10.36 -6.24 -2.46
C PRO A 461 11.22 -4.97 -2.45
N ALA A 462 11.72 -4.55 -3.61
CA ALA A 462 12.52 -3.33 -3.71
C ALA A 462 11.74 -2.08 -3.25
N ALA A 463 12.46 -1.08 -2.78
CA ALA A 463 11.95 0.26 -2.49
C ALA A 463 12.34 1.23 -3.61
N THR A 464 11.66 2.37 -3.66
CA THR A 464 11.91 3.43 -4.62
C THR A 464 12.35 4.69 -3.89
N LEU A 465 13.54 5.18 -4.22
CA LEU A 465 14.01 6.50 -3.82
C LEU A 465 13.74 7.47 -4.96
N VAL A 466 12.94 8.50 -4.71
CA VAL A 466 12.68 9.59 -5.67
C VAL A 466 13.67 10.72 -5.39
N ALA A 467 14.78 10.73 -6.13
CA ALA A 467 15.93 11.59 -5.88
C ALA A 467 15.94 12.85 -6.74
N SER A 468 16.27 13.99 -6.14
CA SER A 468 16.55 15.26 -6.83
C SER A 468 17.77 15.95 -6.21
N ALA A 469 18.39 16.87 -6.95
CA ALA A 469 19.59 17.57 -6.48
C ALA A 469 19.43 19.09 -6.50
N LYS A 470 19.99 19.76 -5.49
CA LYS A 470 20.07 21.21 -5.36
C LYS A 470 21.48 21.65 -5.02
N ASN A 471 21.85 22.84 -5.46
CA ASN A 471 23.04 23.53 -4.99
C ASN A 471 22.81 23.95 -3.52
N LEU A 472 23.69 23.51 -2.62
CA LEU A 472 23.60 23.76 -1.19
C LEU A 472 23.62 25.26 -0.84
N LEU A 473 24.37 26.08 -1.59
CA LEU A 473 24.53 27.51 -1.28
C LEU A 473 23.41 28.37 -1.85
N THR A 474 22.94 28.04 -3.06
CA THR A 474 21.97 28.88 -3.78
C THR A 474 20.56 28.31 -3.76
N ASN A 475 20.38 27.08 -3.27
CA ASN A 475 19.14 26.30 -3.30
C ASN A 475 18.58 26.07 -4.72
N ALA A 476 19.36 26.39 -5.76
CA ALA A 476 18.95 26.19 -7.15
C ALA A 476 19.00 24.70 -7.49
N SER A 477 17.98 24.19 -8.20
CA SER A 477 17.99 22.82 -8.70
C SER A 477 19.12 22.62 -9.72
N ILE A 478 19.80 21.48 -9.64
CA ILE A 478 20.95 21.15 -10.51
C ILE A 478 20.74 19.77 -11.14
N PRO A 479 21.36 19.50 -12.31
CA PRO A 479 21.42 18.13 -12.82
C PRO A 479 22.29 17.27 -11.89
N ALA A 480 21.99 15.98 -11.79
CA ALA A 480 22.80 15.05 -11.00
C ALA A 480 22.63 13.60 -11.47
N THR A 481 23.62 12.78 -11.13
CA THR A 481 23.59 11.32 -11.22
C THR A 481 23.56 10.74 -9.80
N PHE A 482 22.65 9.80 -9.57
CA PHE A 482 22.49 9.08 -8.33
C PHE A 482 22.86 7.62 -8.55
N SER A 483 23.77 7.08 -7.74
CA SER A 483 24.18 5.67 -7.81
C SER A 483 24.00 5.00 -6.45
N ALA A 484 23.31 3.87 -6.42
CA ALA A 484 23.09 3.06 -5.22
C ALA A 484 24.12 1.93 -5.14
N PHE A 485 24.68 1.72 -3.96
CA PHE A 485 25.65 0.68 -3.66
C PHE A 485 25.19 -0.16 -2.48
N LEU A 486 25.26 -1.49 -2.64
CA LEU A 486 25.05 -2.45 -1.57
C LEU A 486 26.35 -3.21 -1.37
N ASN A 487 26.92 -3.18 -0.16
CA ASN A 487 28.22 -3.80 0.15
C ASN A 487 29.33 -3.42 -0.84
N GLY A 488 29.35 -2.14 -1.25
CA GLY A 488 30.33 -1.59 -2.21
C GLY A 488 30.07 -1.93 -3.68
N THR A 489 29.07 -2.75 -4.00
CA THR A 489 28.70 -3.07 -5.39
C THR A 489 27.58 -2.16 -5.85
N GLN A 490 27.75 -1.50 -7.01
CA GLN A 490 26.69 -0.64 -7.57
C GLN A 490 25.50 -1.50 -8.03
N THR A 491 24.31 -1.23 -7.48
CA THR A 491 23.08 -1.98 -7.77
C THR A 491 22.11 -1.23 -8.68
N ALA A 492 22.14 0.10 -8.67
CA ALA A 492 21.26 0.93 -9.50
C ALA A 492 21.90 2.29 -9.78
N THR A 493 21.44 2.96 -10.85
CA THR A 493 21.78 4.35 -11.14
C THR A 493 20.59 5.07 -11.78
N CYS A 494 20.46 6.37 -11.55
CA CYS A 494 19.54 7.23 -12.29
C CYS A 494 20.13 8.64 -12.48
N GLU A 495 19.74 9.29 -13.57
CA GLU A 495 20.15 10.65 -13.89
C GLU A 495 18.95 11.57 -13.96
N VAL A 496 19.17 12.83 -13.61
CA VAL A 496 18.13 13.85 -13.53
C VAL A 496 18.67 15.18 -14.01
N VAL A 497 17.82 15.89 -14.76
CA VAL A 497 18.04 17.27 -15.19
C VAL A 497 17.59 18.25 -14.09
N ALA A 498 18.10 19.48 -14.12
CA ALA A 498 17.73 20.51 -13.15
C ALA A 498 16.19 20.69 -13.08
N GLY A 499 15.65 20.62 -11.85
CA GLY A 499 14.22 20.82 -11.57
C GLY A 499 13.37 19.55 -11.68
N ALA A 500 13.95 18.41 -12.08
CA ALA A 500 13.27 17.13 -12.10
C ALA A 500 13.70 16.22 -10.93
N SER A 501 13.13 15.02 -10.88
CA SER A 501 13.52 13.92 -9.98
C SER A 501 13.63 12.62 -10.77
N CYS A 502 14.46 11.68 -10.31
CA CYS A 502 14.51 10.32 -10.87
C CYS A 502 14.15 9.26 -9.81
N ASN A 503 13.62 8.13 -10.29
CA ASN A 503 13.31 6.98 -9.44
C ASN A 503 14.51 6.03 -9.44
N LEU A 504 15.10 5.82 -8.27
CA LEU A 504 16.18 4.88 -8.04
C LEU A 504 15.63 3.69 -7.26
N THR A 505 15.56 2.53 -7.90
CA THR A 505 15.12 1.27 -7.26
C THR A 505 16.26 0.74 -6.39
N VAL A 506 16.01 0.58 -5.09
CA VAL A 506 17.01 0.11 -4.12
C VAL A 506 16.50 -1.11 -3.36
N PRO A 507 17.39 -2.04 -2.96
CA PRO A 507 17.03 -3.12 -2.04
C PRO A 507 16.46 -2.55 -0.75
N SER A 508 15.34 -3.09 -0.28
CA SER A 508 14.72 -2.67 0.97
C SER A 508 15.28 -3.44 2.17
N ARG A 509 15.14 -2.87 3.37
CA ARG A 509 15.66 -3.40 4.65
C ARG A 509 17.18 -3.69 4.62
N LYS A 510 17.91 -3.06 3.71
CA LYS A 510 19.37 -3.10 3.61
C LYS A 510 19.91 -1.68 3.70
N LEU A 511 21.09 -1.54 4.29
CA LEU A 511 21.83 -0.28 4.24
C LEU A 511 22.39 -0.11 2.82
N VAL A 512 21.81 0.83 2.09
CA VAL A 512 22.19 1.16 0.72
C VAL A 512 22.88 2.52 0.74
N THR A 513 24.12 2.56 0.28
CA THR A 513 24.87 3.80 0.13
C THR A 513 24.46 4.48 -1.17
N ILE A 514 24.05 5.75 -1.11
CA ILE A 514 23.69 6.56 -2.27
C ILE A 514 24.78 7.60 -2.51
N HIS A 515 25.36 7.58 -3.70
CA HIS A 515 26.25 8.63 -4.19
C HIS A 515 25.48 9.58 -5.10
N ALA A 516 25.42 10.85 -4.72
CA ALA A 516 24.88 11.93 -5.54
C ALA A 516 26.03 12.75 -6.11
N ALA A 517 26.15 12.79 -7.44
CA ALA A 517 27.23 13.49 -8.14
C ALA A 517 26.69 14.49 -9.16
N SER A 518 27.36 15.64 -9.28
CA SER A 518 27.09 16.64 -10.31
C SER A 518 28.38 17.33 -10.72
N SER A 519 28.49 17.73 -11.99
CA SER A 519 29.70 18.37 -12.51
C SER A 519 29.97 19.72 -11.82
N GLY A 520 31.17 19.90 -11.26
CA GLY A 520 31.55 21.09 -10.50
C GLY A 520 31.13 21.09 -9.02
N PHE A 521 30.62 19.96 -8.53
CA PHE A 521 30.21 19.77 -7.13
C PHE A 521 30.91 18.58 -6.50
N GLU A 522 31.07 18.63 -5.18
CA GLU A 522 31.51 17.46 -4.40
C GLU A 522 30.43 16.37 -4.43
N THR A 523 30.88 15.12 -4.54
CA THR A 523 29.99 13.96 -4.40
C THR A 523 29.49 13.87 -2.97
N LEU A 524 28.18 13.72 -2.81
CA LEU A 524 27.55 13.49 -1.51
C LEU A 524 27.26 12.00 -1.36
N GLU A 525 27.76 11.42 -0.28
CA GLU A 525 27.44 10.06 0.14
C GLU A 525 26.40 10.10 1.26
N THR A 526 25.37 9.26 1.14
CA THR A 526 24.36 9.05 2.19
C THR A 526 24.06 7.57 2.34
N VAL A 527 23.46 7.18 3.46
CA VAL A 527 23.02 5.80 3.69
C VAL A 527 21.52 5.79 3.89
N GLU A 528 20.84 4.97 3.10
CA GLU A 528 19.40 4.76 3.13
C GLU A 528 19.07 3.34 3.63
N ASN A 529 18.00 3.21 4.40
CA ASN A 529 17.43 1.92 4.80
C ASN A 529 15.91 2.00 4.66
N LEU A 530 15.41 1.72 3.45
CA LEU A 530 14.01 1.90 3.11
C LEU A 530 13.20 0.64 3.42
N GLN A 531 11.95 0.82 3.84
CA GLN A 531 10.99 -0.27 3.97
C GLN A 531 10.61 -0.84 2.59
N PRO A 532 10.18 -2.11 2.50
CA PRO A 532 9.78 -2.72 1.24
C PRO A 532 8.66 -1.95 0.55
N GLN A 533 8.75 -1.77 -0.78
CA GLN A 533 7.80 -1.01 -1.60
C GLN A 533 7.60 0.47 -1.18
N ALA A 534 8.38 0.99 -0.23
CA ALA A 534 8.31 2.40 0.14
C ALA A 534 8.70 3.28 -1.05
N SER A 535 8.00 4.40 -1.21
CA SER A 535 8.41 5.48 -2.11
C SER A 535 8.83 6.67 -1.26
N ARG A 536 10.13 6.99 -1.26
CA ARG A 536 10.68 8.06 -0.41
C ARG A 536 11.27 9.17 -1.28
N TYR A 537 10.78 10.38 -1.11
CA TYR A 537 11.34 11.58 -1.72
C TYR A 537 12.58 12.04 -0.97
N ALA A 538 13.65 12.34 -1.72
CA ALA A 538 14.94 12.71 -1.19
C ALA A 538 15.56 13.85 -2.00
N GLU A 539 15.75 14.99 -1.37
CA GLU A 539 16.46 16.13 -1.95
C GLU A 539 17.92 16.13 -1.45
N TYR A 540 18.86 16.06 -2.38
CA TYR A 540 20.29 16.03 -2.11
C TYR A 540 20.90 17.40 -2.37
N TYR A 541 21.52 17.96 -1.33
CA TYR A 541 22.15 19.28 -1.42
C TYR A 541 23.65 19.11 -1.64
N LEU A 542 24.13 19.45 -2.84
CA LEU A 542 25.52 19.31 -3.22
C LEU A 542 26.27 20.64 -3.07
N MET A 543 27.49 20.57 -2.58
CA MET A 543 28.39 21.71 -2.36
C MET A 543 29.24 21.96 -3.61
N PRO A 544 29.21 23.17 -4.21
CA PRO A 544 30.17 23.52 -5.26
C PRO A 544 31.61 23.27 -4.82
N SER A 545 32.39 22.55 -5.61
CA SER A 545 33.79 22.23 -5.29
C SER A 545 34.64 23.49 -5.09
N SER A 546 34.32 24.57 -5.80
CA SER A 546 35.01 25.86 -5.66
C SER A 546 34.78 26.56 -4.32
N ALA A 547 33.77 26.16 -3.55
CA ALA A 547 33.44 26.77 -2.26
C ALA A 547 33.97 25.96 -1.07
N VAL A 548 34.55 24.79 -1.29
CA VAL A 548 35.14 23.97 -0.22
C VAL A 548 36.52 24.53 0.15
N ASN A 549 36.59 25.20 1.31
CA ASN A 549 37.85 25.66 1.87
C ASN A 549 38.09 25.00 3.24
N GLY A 550 38.74 23.83 3.24
CA GLY A 550 39.06 23.09 4.47
C GLY A 550 38.00 22.05 4.85
N THR A 551 37.55 22.06 6.10
CA THR A 551 36.51 21.16 6.64
C THR A 551 35.33 21.98 7.13
N ALA A 552 34.11 21.60 6.74
CA ALA A 552 32.89 22.33 7.05
C ALA A 552 31.71 21.40 7.35
N ILE A 553 30.86 21.82 8.29
CA ILE A 553 29.52 21.26 8.51
C ILE A 553 28.50 22.28 8.00
N TYR A 554 27.55 21.82 7.21
CA TYR A 554 26.40 22.60 6.77
C TYR A 554 25.11 21.99 7.30
N LEU A 555 24.36 22.77 8.06
CA LEU A 555 23.00 22.39 8.45
C LEU A 555 22.10 22.38 7.22
N VAL A 556 21.46 21.24 6.95
CA VAL A 556 20.53 21.07 5.84
C VAL A 556 19.12 21.43 6.31
N LYS A 557 18.64 20.75 7.35
CA LYS A 557 17.33 21.02 7.96
C LYS A 557 17.27 20.50 9.38
N VAL A 558 16.31 21.04 10.13
CA VAL A 558 15.84 20.45 11.38
C VAL A 558 14.42 19.97 11.14
N ALA A 559 14.12 18.72 11.51
CA ALA A 559 12.82 18.11 11.26
C ALA A 559 12.15 17.67 12.56
N SER A 560 10.81 17.74 12.57
CA SER A 560 10.00 17.20 13.67
C SER A 560 10.03 15.67 13.65
N THR A 561 10.08 15.05 14.84
CA THR A 561 9.89 13.60 15.01
C THR A 561 8.47 13.25 15.48
N ALA A 562 7.55 14.22 15.48
CA ALA A 562 6.18 13.95 15.89
C ALA A 562 5.46 13.04 14.86
N PRO A 563 4.63 12.07 15.30
CA PRO A 563 3.99 11.09 14.41
C PRO A 563 3.21 11.67 13.23
N LEU A 564 2.70 12.90 13.36
CA LEU A 564 1.90 13.59 12.34
C LEU A 564 2.70 14.62 11.52
N GLN A 565 3.98 14.82 11.80
CA GLN A 565 4.87 15.79 11.13
C GLN A 565 6.27 15.21 10.90
N TYR A 566 6.37 13.88 10.88
CA TYR A 566 7.66 13.19 10.85
C TYR A 566 8.44 13.56 9.58
N GLY A 567 9.61 14.16 9.76
CA GLY A 567 10.48 14.57 8.64
C GLY A 567 10.18 15.95 8.04
N GLU A 568 9.11 16.63 8.47
CA GLU A 568 8.81 18.02 8.07
C GLU A 568 9.81 19.00 8.69
N THR A 569 10.31 19.92 7.85
CA THR A 569 11.24 20.97 8.30
C THR A 569 10.55 21.93 9.26
N VAL A 570 11.14 22.14 10.43
CA VAL A 570 10.65 23.10 11.42
C VAL A 570 11.38 24.44 11.30
N THR A 571 10.64 25.53 11.41
CA THR A 571 11.19 26.90 11.40
C THR A 571 11.52 27.41 12.81
N SER A 572 11.11 26.68 13.86
CA SER A 572 11.41 26.99 15.26
C SER A 572 11.44 25.73 16.13
N LEU A 573 12.24 25.75 17.19
CA LEU A 573 12.36 24.67 18.17
C LEU A 573 11.52 24.97 19.41
N LYS A 574 10.84 23.96 19.96
CA LYS A 574 10.00 24.04 21.15
C LYS A 574 10.55 23.15 22.25
N LEU A 575 10.45 23.60 23.50
CA LEU A 575 10.85 22.84 24.68
C LEU A 575 10.03 21.54 24.81
N GLY A 576 10.68 20.48 25.32
CA GLY A 576 10.05 19.17 25.53
C GLY A 576 9.71 18.40 24.25
N LYS A 577 10.29 18.77 23.10
CA LYS A 577 10.11 18.09 21.82
C LYS A 577 11.42 17.50 21.32
N THR A 578 11.31 16.41 20.56
CA THR A 578 12.42 15.75 19.88
C THR A 578 12.46 16.19 18.42
N TYR A 579 13.68 16.36 17.92
CA TYR A 579 13.95 16.80 16.56
C TYR A 579 15.08 16.00 15.95
N THR A 580 15.05 15.84 14.63
CA THR A 580 16.16 15.28 13.85
C THR A 580 16.88 16.40 13.13
N ILE A 581 18.20 16.49 13.33
CA ILE A 581 19.06 17.47 12.67
C ILE A 581 19.78 16.77 11.52
N TYR A 582 19.60 17.29 10.31
CA TYR A 582 20.29 16.83 9.11
C TYR A 582 21.39 17.81 8.76
N TYR A 583 22.61 17.32 8.61
CA TYR A 583 23.76 18.12 8.22
C TYR A 583 24.64 17.37 7.21
N ASN A 584 25.29 18.11 6.34
CA ASN A 584 26.33 17.59 5.46
C ASN A 584 27.70 17.96 6.02
N PHE A 585 28.64 17.04 5.92
CA PHE A 585 30.04 17.26 6.28
C PHE A 585 30.90 17.19 5.01
N TYR A 586 31.69 18.23 4.77
CA TYR A 586 32.66 18.28 3.67
C TYR A 586 34.05 18.51 4.24
N GLY A 587 35.06 17.85 3.66
CA GLY A 587 36.46 18.06 4.06
C GLY A 587 37.43 17.71 2.95
N ASN A 588 38.51 18.48 2.80
CA ASN A 588 39.59 18.22 1.82
C ASN A 588 40.43 16.99 2.15
N ALA A 589 40.95 16.30 1.12
CA ALA A 589 41.82 15.11 1.25
C ALA A 589 42.89 15.22 2.37
N GLY A 590 42.92 14.28 3.32
CA GLY A 590 43.80 14.24 4.49
C GLY A 590 43.44 13.09 5.45
N ASP A 591 44.42 12.59 6.20
CA ASP A 591 44.36 11.36 7.03
C ASP A 591 43.46 11.48 8.27
N LEU A 592 43.24 12.70 8.78
CA LEU A 592 42.34 12.99 9.90
C LEU A 592 41.51 14.23 9.60
N ARG A 593 40.19 14.07 9.60
CA ARG A 593 39.22 15.16 9.43
C ARG A 593 38.08 14.99 10.41
N GLY A 594 37.60 16.10 10.93
CA GLY A 594 36.46 16.12 11.84
C GLY A 594 35.98 17.54 12.06
N ALA A 595 34.79 17.65 12.63
CA ALA A 595 34.25 18.91 13.07
C ALA A 595 33.54 18.71 14.40
N TYR A 596 33.52 19.76 15.21
CA TYR A 596 32.85 19.77 16.49
C TYR A 596 31.57 20.59 16.37
N ALA A 597 30.44 19.99 16.70
CA ALA A 597 29.16 20.68 16.82
C ALA A 597 28.76 20.76 18.29
N ARG A 598 28.26 21.93 18.71
CA ARG A 598 27.71 22.14 20.06
C ARG A 598 26.20 22.39 19.96
N LEU A 599 25.44 21.79 20.86
CA LEU A 599 24.03 22.11 21.10
C LEU A 599 23.92 22.94 22.38
N GLY A 600 23.25 24.10 22.32
CA GLY A 600 23.04 25.02 23.46
C GLY A 600 23.72 26.39 23.33
N GLY A 601 23.46 27.30 24.29
CA GLY A 601 23.96 28.68 24.32
C GLY A 601 25.48 28.82 24.56
N PRO A 602 26.04 30.04 24.71
CA PRO A 602 27.48 30.23 24.98
C PRO A 602 27.95 29.55 26.28
N VAL A 603 29.28 29.46 26.48
CA VAL A 603 29.91 28.70 27.58
C VAL A 603 29.29 29.09 28.93
N GLY A 604 28.74 28.12 29.67
CA GLY A 604 28.12 28.31 31.00
C GLY A 604 26.61 28.08 31.09
N ALA A 605 25.88 28.00 29.96
CA ALA A 605 24.47 27.61 29.91
C ALA A 605 24.35 26.11 29.60
N ASN A 606 24.39 25.27 30.64
CA ASN A 606 24.18 23.83 30.52
C ASN A 606 22.70 23.51 30.71
N GLY A 607 22.09 22.73 29.80
CA GLY A 607 20.80 22.05 30.07
C GLY A 607 19.71 22.11 29.01
N ASP A 608 19.85 22.89 27.93
CA ASP A 608 18.71 23.20 27.05
C ASP A 608 18.36 22.10 26.02
N ALA A 609 19.28 21.17 25.71
CA ALA A 609 19.07 20.09 24.74
C ALA A 609 19.99 18.89 25.01
N LYS A 610 19.53 17.68 24.65
CA LYS A 610 20.28 16.41 24.75
C LYS A 610 20.28 15.69 23.40
N ILE A 611 21.42 15.11 23.01
CA ILE A 611 21.50 14.18 21.88
C ILE A 611 20.98 12.82 22.34
N SER A 612 19.92 12.31 21.71
CA SER A 612 19.32 11.00 22.03
C SER A 612 19.72 9.89 21.06
N GLY A 613 20.31 10.23 19.91
CA GLY A 613 20.72 9.26 18.89
C GLY A 613 21.47 9.92 17.72
N ARG A 614 22.17 9.11 16.92
CA ARG A 614 22.93 9.55 15.75
C ARG A 614 22.92 8.48 14.65
N THR A 615 22.96 8.91 13.39
CA THR A 615 23.06 8.01 12.25
C THR A 615 23.81 8.72 11.12
N PRO A 616 24.89 8.13 10.57
CA PRO A 616 25.51 6.86 10.98
C PRO A 616 26.20 6.94 12.37
N PRO A 617 26.58 5.80 13.00
CA PRO A 617 27.04 5.73 14.39
C PRO A 617 28.36 6.46 14.74
N GLY A 618 29.07 7.04 13.77
CA GLY A 618 30.49 7.41 13.87
C GLY A 618 30.88 8.73 14.56
N ALA A 619 29.95 9.50 15.17
CA ALA A 619 30.32 10.74 15.86
C ALA A 619 30.56 10.50 17.37
N LEU A 620 31.79 10.69 17.86
CA LEU A 620 32.09 10.65 19.30
C LEU A 620 31.47 11.87 20.01
N GLU A 621 30.72 11.63 21.09
CA GLU A 621 30.15 12.69 21.94
C GLU A 621 31.06 12.92 23.15
N LYS A 622 31.50 14.16 23.35
CA LYS A 622 32.17 14.59 24.58
C LYS A 622 31.23 15.53 25.35
N ALA A 623 30.84 15.15 26.56
CA ALA A 623 30.05 15.99 27.47
C ALA A 623 30.96 16.66 28.51
N GLY A 624 30.87 17.99 28.69
CA GLY A 624 31.62 18.72 29.71
C GLY A 624 31.48 20.24 29.65
N ALA A 625 31.47 20.91 30.82
CA ALA A 625 31.26 22.37 30.96
C ALA A 625 32.43 23.25 30.46
N THR A 626 33.57 22.64 30.17
CA THR A 626 34.79 23.29 29.68
C THR A 626 35.40 22.43 28.58
N LEU A 627 34.82 22.47 27.39
CA LEU A 627 35.42 21.89 26.20
C LEU A 627 35.92 23.03 25.31
N ALA A 628 37.16 23.44 25.53
CA ALA A 628 37.93 23.98 24.43
C ALA A 628 38.19 22.79 23.49
N CYS A 629 37.53 22.73 22.34
CA CYS A 629 37.78 21.70 21.33
C CYS A 629 39.20 21.88 20.79
N SER A 630 40.19 21.30 21.46
CA SER A 630 41.59 21.30 21.04
C SER A 630 41.86 20.01 20.26
N PRO A 631 42.54 20.06 19.09
CA PRO A 631 42.89 18.86 18.31
C PRO A 631 43.79 17.86 19.05
N VAL A 632 44.27 18.21 20.26
CA VAL A 632 45.19 17.40 21.08
C VAL A 632 44.46 16.26 21.84
N ASP A 633 43.13 16.27 21.91
CA ASP A 633 42.35 15.25 22.64
C ASP A 633 41.93 14.04 21.78
N TYR A 634 42.57 13.83 20.63
CA TYR A 634 42.37 12.69 19.74
C TYR A 634 43.42 11.60 20.04
N ASN A 635 42.99 10.40 20.45
CA ASN A 635 43.89 9.27 20.69
C ASN A 635 43.75 8.21 19.58
N PRO A 636 44.66 8.18 18.60
CA PRO A 636 44.60 7.24 17.47
C PRO A 636 44.69 5.76 17.88
N THR A 637 45.11 5.43 19.10
CA THR A 637 45.17 4.02 19.55
C THR A 637 43.89 3.51 20.21
N GLN A 638 43.00 4.39 20.69
CA GLN A 638 41.70 4.01 21.26
C GLN A 638 40.56 4.24 20.26
N ASP A 639 40.69 5.26 19.42
CA ASP A 639 39.63 5.72 18.53
C ASP A 639 39.68 5.10 17.13
N TYR A 640 40.49 4.05 16.89
CA TYR A 640 40.54 3.29 15.62
C TYR A 640 39.84 1.92 15.69
N ALA A 641 39.31 1.52 16.85
CA ALA A 641 38.75 0.18 17.06
C ALA A 641 37.41 -0.11 16.31
N TRP A 642 37.00 0.75 15.38
CA TRP A 642 35.71 0.70 14.68
C TRP A 642 35.78 0.85 13.15
N LEU A 643 37.00 0.98 12.58
CA LEU A 643 37.24 0.66 11.16
C LEU A 643 37.37 -0.86 11.00
#